data_AF-A0A6J1PGF9-F1
#
_entry.id   AF-A0A6J1PGF9-F1
#
_cell.length_a   1.000
_cell.length_b   1.000
_cell.length_c   1.000
_cell.angle_alpha   90.00
_cell.angle_beta   90.00
_cell.angle_gamma   90.00
#
_symmetry.space_group_name_H-M   'P 1'
#
loop_
_entity.id
_entity.type
_entity.pdbx_description
1 polymer ?
#
loop_
_entity_poly.entity_id
_entity_poly.type
_entity_poly.pdbx_seq_one_letter_code
_entity_poly.pdbx_strand_id
1 'polypeptide(L)'
;MATSSGRDGTTNMNYARGGRNHYLTLIVIFFTTLASAFHVNNEVLEYWEPSMCKYDEYFDAVSLSCSRCNASRNLVPAADRLRCQCDEFSGAIGFENGNPLCAACGPNMTVTADGKDCVPLLRPNATCKCSSNQIRLDRNINGALLDAVLCVTCIQGTYPSPDCSKCLPCDGREHSGHVNCVCPSATHVRLRNYCLHKDDVADWPDIRSTYLIKFRSGNVDSYYLRKELQIAVHLCKRKDRMACEHLSNICALTLYSDGIACMLFMHTPMAPVWLFYNKQDTAAVMNNTRISDRYSLRKEDNNTVLDFTIARFALNGKFLSIGRPTLPCQLLRNVRFGVNFSKRCKTTAAELFNAQVELLSPYLTFREDNKSFIYALPVIVKSPDQNIKEISHQQLVRKFFLVDNISGFKALPVFMNSGFMKASELSALRYMKSLTILVNVQNGQDYGKIFAPILIVEYDELTYQDFLDNSDITIDYKIVFVLKDNDIDYNVQITIGVFTGLALIFSSVKAWSYYKRNHNGNLSVVVLLWFLIYAMGAIGNAITFVCISTCMYLFIFYKGQTVPYVLLPDEDSEEKIRTYITVAFSFKIAEMIGFVYQHWRLSVFFIDWEQPRTIHDQPKYDSPHTSLRKLYSNRFPKGEGKSSRITSDVIASKRKRRSHRTNRNTSPSELSKSSSIEKYTPDFSSVCSIARSPLQEATERNSHDFPISVWRTYFIANEWCKLQTRRRINIALQSIYTLCILQIFDLESWMLAIPESTAADRSPKAENNFTLQYAICTFVYISVYLMQWLVRFTFYERYIRNRLQKFVDLCSIANISVFILAHNYYGFYIHGRSVHGFADTDLPTLINDLKKEEDDLCAHRGLVPGTTDQTFILSLTQSFKSLYDELVRQKNNVWKRRHFKRK
;
A
#
# COMPACT_ATOMS: atom_id res chain seq x y z
N MET A 1 -61.68 -12.45 -3.54
CA MET A 1 -61.76 -12.24 -5.00
C MET A 1 -60.98 -13.39 -5.61
N ALA A 2 -61.64 -14.46 -6.06
CA ALA A 2 -62.37 -14.57 -7.34
C ALA A 2 -61.38 -14.88 -8.50
N THR A 3 -61.15 -16.15 -8.89
CA THR A 3 -61.92 -16.98 -9.87
C THR A 3 -61.79 -16.49 -11.32
N SER A 4 -61.66 -17.30 -12.37
CA SER A 4 -61.42 -18.75 -12.61
C SER A 4 -60.97 -18.90 -14.10
N SER A 5 -60.78 -20.04 -14.79
CA SER A 5 -61.05 -21.49 -14.64
C SER A 5 -59.82 -22.27 -15.21
N GLY A 6 -59.82 -23.49 -15.78
CA GLY A 6 -60.79 -24.57 -16.02
C GLY A 6 -60.15 -25.66 -16.94
N ARG A 7 -60.50 -26.94 -16.80
CA ARG A 7 -60.04 -28.04 -17.69
C ARG A 7 -61.16 -28.49 -18.62
N ASP A 8 -60.78 -28.98 -19.81
CA ASP A 8 -61.33 -30.13 -20.56
C ASP A 8 -60.52 -30.28 -21.89
N GLY A 9 -60.52 -31.38 -22.65
CA GLY A 9 -61.08 -32.72 -22.40
C GLY A 9 -61.34 -33.52 -23.70
N THR A 10 -60.51 -34.53 -24.03
CA THR A 10 -60.76 -35.59 -25.08
C THR A 10 -60.85 -35.13 -26.57
N THR A 11 -60.70 -35.94 -27.65
CA THR A 11 -60.40 -37.39 -27.86
C THR A 11 -59.74 -37.67 -29.24
N ASN A 12 -59.00 -38.79 -29.36
CA ASN A 12 -58.78 -39.70 -30.52
C ASN A 12 -58.67 -39.22 -31.99
N MET A 13 -57.59 -39.65 -32.69
CA MET A 13 -57.69 -40.57 -33.85
C MET A 13 -56.34 -41.25 -34.16
N ASN A 14 -56.32 -42.27 -35.02
CA ASN A 14 -55.20 -43.22 -35.22
C ASN A 14 -55.03 -43.63 -36.70
N TYR A 15 -53.86 -44.22 -37.06
CA TYR A 15 -53.46 -44.70 -38.41
C TYR A 15 -53.17 -43.60 -39.48
N ALA A 16 -52.27 -43.76 -40.48
CA ALA A 16 -51.44 -44.92 -40.88
C ALA A 16 -50.04 -44.57 -41.48
N ARG A 17 -49.02 -45.37 -41.11
CA ARG A 17 -47.99 -46.02 -41.97
C ARG A 17 -47.50 -45.33 -43.26
N GLY A 18 -46.29 -44.75 -43.24
CA GLY A 18 -45.50 -44.43 -44.46
C GLY A 18 -44.12 -43.79 -44.17
N GLY A 19 -43.18 -43.84 -45.12
CA GLY A 19 -42.02 -42.91 -45.17
C GLY A 19 -40.72 -43.25 -44.43
N ARG A 20 -40.31 -44.53 -44.32
CA ARG A 20 -39.03 -44.95 -43.69
C ARG A 20 -37.78 -44.58 -44.54
N ASN A 21 -37.46 -43.28 -44.68
CA ASN A 21 -36.16 -42.83 -45.21
C ASN A 21 -35.69 -41.40 -44.84
N HIS A 22 -36.55 -40.50 -44.33
CA HIS A 22 -36.13 -39.12 -44.04
C HIS A 22 -35.33 -38.92 -42.74
N TYR A 23 -35.44 -39.85 -41.78
CA TYR A 23 -34.74 -39.71 -40.49
C TYR A 23 -33.22 -39.91 -40.61
N LEU A 24 -32.74 -40.76 -41.53
CA LEU A 24 -31.31 -41.04 -41.63
C LEU A 24 -30.54 -39.85 -42.22
N THR A 25 -31.11 -39.17 -43.22
CA THR A 25 -30.52 -37.94 -43.80
C THR A 25 -30.60 -36.76 -42.83
N LEU A 26 -31.70 -36.60 -42.08
CA LEU A 26 -31.77 -35.59 -41.02
C LEU A 26 -30.75 -35.85 -39.90
N ILE A 27 -30.58 -37.10 -39.45
CA ILE A 27 -29.58 -37.47 -38.44
C ILE A 27 -28.16 -37.21 -38.98
N VAL A 28 -27.84 -37.61 -40.22
CA VAL A 28 -26.51 -37.34 -40.80
C VAL A 28 -26.24 -35.84 -40.91
N ILE A 29 -27.21 -35.04 -41.37
CA ILE A 29 -27.06 -33.57 -41.44
C ILE A 29 -26.88 -32.96 -40.04
N PHE A 30 -27.66 -33.41 -39.05
CA PHE A 30 -27.56 -32.91 -37.67
C PHE A 30 -26.25 -33.32 -36.99
N PHE A 31 -25.70 -34.49 -37.33
CA PHE A 31 -24.37 -34.90 -36.87
C PHE A 31 -23.23 -34.17 -37.62
N THR A 32 -23.37 -33.82 -38.90
CA THR A 32 -22.34 -33.01 -39.60
C THR A 32 -22.35 -31.55 -39.17
N THR A 33 -23.49 -30.98 -38.77
CA THR A 33 -23.55 -29.64 -38.15
C THR A 33 -23.10 -29.63 -36.70
N LEU A 34 -23.31 -30.71 -35.93
CA LEU A 34 -22.65 -30.89 -34.63
C LEU A 34 -21.13 -31.03 -34.80
N ALA A 35 -20.66 -31.87 -35.71
CA ALA A 35 -19.23 -32.12 -35.91
C ALA A 35 -18.45 -30.86 -36.34
N SER A 36 -19.08 -29.95 -37.11
CA SER A 36 -18.50 -28.65 -37.45
C SER A 36 -18.67 -27.57 -36.36
N ALA A 37 -19.48 -27.81 -35.32
CA ALA A 37 -19.59 -26.98 -34.12
C ALA A 37 -18.61 -27.40 -32.99
N PHE A 38 -18.07 -28.62 -33.02
CA PHE A 38 -17.19 -29.16 -31.97
C PHE A 38 -15.70 -28.76 -32.08
N HIS A 39 -15.39 -27.56 -32.56
CA HIS A 39 -14.15 -26.87 -32.19
C HIS A 39 -14.37 -26.05 -30.91
N VAL A 40 -14.64 -26.74 -29.80
CA VAL A 40 -14.70 -26.12 -28.48
C VAL A 40 -13.28 -25.73 -28.08
N ASN A 41 -13.01 -24.43 -28.02
CA ASN A 41 -11.77 -23.89 -27.46
C ASN A 41 -11.78 -24.12 -25.94
N ASN A 42 -11.37 -25.32 -25.54
CA ASN A 42 -11.25 -25.71 -24.14
C ASN A 42 -10.10 -24.91 -23.49
N GLU A 43 -10.47 -23.88 -22.72
CA GLU A 43 -9.56 -23.04 -21.95
C GLU A 43 -8.78 -23.83 -20.88
N VAL A 44 -9.35 -24.95 -20.42
CA VAL A 44 -8.74 -25.98 -19.57
C VAL A 44 -8.40 -27.19 -20.43
N LEU A 45 -7.16 -27.65 -20.38
CA LEU A 45 -6.70 -28.89 -21.04
C LEU A 45 -5.99 -29.78 -20.01
N GLU A 46 -6.08 -31.10 -20.16
CA GLU A 46 -5.23 -32.01 -19.38
C GLU A 46 -3.77 -31.83 -19.84
N TYR A 47 -2.85 -31.64 -18.89
CA TYR A 47 -1.47 -31.26 -19.18
C TYR A 47 -0.58 -32.47 -19.43
N TRP A 48 0.03 -32.52 -20.61
CA TRP A 48 1.05 -33.50 -20.98
C TRP A 48 2.37 -32.76 -21.25
N GLU A 49 3.49 -33.31 -20.78
CA GLU A 49 4.80 -32.90 -21.29
C GLU A 49 5.10 -33.64 -22.61
N PRO A 50 5.79 -33.00 -23.58
CA PRO A 50 6.25 -33.69 -24.80
C PRO A 50 7.17 -34.90 -24.52
N SER A 51 7.82 -34.91 -23.35
CA SER A 51 8.64 -36.02 -22.83
C SER A 51 7.85 -37.31 -22.56
N MET A 52 6.55 -37.21 -22.29
CA MET A 52 5.69 -38.33 -21.91
C MET A 52 4.99 -39.02 -23.10
N CYS A 53 5.10 -38.47 -24.32
CA CYS A 53 4.52 -39.09 -25.51
C CYS A 53 5.28 -40.37 -25.91
N LYS A 54 4.55 -41.45 -26.17
CA LYS A 54 5.12 -42.74 -26.57
C LYS A 54 5.80 -42.68 -27.95
N TYR A 55 6.45 -43.77 -28.35
CA TYR A 55 7.18 -43.85 -29.62
C TYR A 55 6.27 -43.76 -30.86
N ASP A 56 4.98 -44.06 -30.72
CA ASP A 56 3.93 -43.99 -31.75
C ASP A 56 3.08 -42.70 -31.65
N GLU A 57 3.47 -41.78 -30.78
CA GLU A 57 2.74 -40.55 -30.43
C GLU A 57 3.59 -39.31 -30.74
N TYR A 58 2.91 -38.21 -31.10
CA TYR A 58 3.47 -36.87 -31.24
C TYR A 58 2.77 -35.91 -30.28
N PHE A 59 3.46 -34.87 -29.83
CA PHE A 59 2.87 -33.81 -29.01
C PHE A 59 2.19 -32.78 -29.91
N ASP A 60 0.88 -32.61 -29.78
CA ASP A 60 0.17 -31.56 -30.50
C ASP A 60 0.19 -30.23 -29.74
N ALA A 61 0.79 -29.20 -30.32
CA ALA A 61 0.91 -27.88 -29.71
C ALA A 61 -0.40 -27.05 -29.62
N VAL A 62 -1.55 -27.59 -30.05
CA VAL A 62 -2.88 -26.92 -29.99
C VAL A 62 -3.78 -27.58 -28.94
N SER A 63 -3.92 -28.91 -28.93
CA SER A 63 -4.59 -29.63 -27.84
C SER A 63 -3.71 -29.84 -26.61
N LEU A 64 -2.40 -29.58 -26.72
CA LEU A 64 -1.38 -29.74 -25.68
C LEU A 64 -1.36 -31.16 -25.08
N SER A 65 -1.62 -32.14 -25.94
CA SER A 65 -1.72 -33.55 -25.59
C SER A 65 -0.95 -34.45 -26.57
N CYS A 66 -0.58 -35.64 -26.12
CA CYS A 66 0.03 -36.66 -26.97
C CYS A 66 -1.04 -37.32 -27.86
N SER A 67 -0.90 -37.16 -29.18
CA SER A 67 -1.78 -37.75 -30.20
C SER A 67 -1.06 -38.83 -30.98
N ARG A 68 -1.77 -39.89 -31.38
CA ARG A 68 -1.21 -40.97 -32.20
C ARG A 68 -1.17 -40.58 -33.67
N CYS A 69 -0.04 -40.81 -34.33
CA CYS A 69 -0.03 -40.77 -35.79
C CYS A 69 -0.78 -41.98 -36.34
N ASN A 70 -1.70 -41.76 -37.27
CA ASN A 70 -2.57 -42.84 -37.73
C ASN A 70 -1.82 -43.73 -38.75
N ALA A 71 -1.27 -44.83 -38.27
CA ALA A 71 -0.54 -45.81 -39.08
C ALA A 71 -1.39 -46.40 -40.23
N SER A 72 -2.73 -46.48 -40.13
CA SER A 72 -3.57 -46.93 -41.26
C SER A 72 -3.75 -45.88 -42.35
N ARG A 73 -3.26 -44.66 -42.12
CA ARG A 73 -3.06 -43.59 -43.13
C ARG A 73 -1.57 -43.36 -43.42
N ASN A 74 -0.70 -44.33 -43.10
CA ASN A 74 0.74 -44.30 -43.37
C ASN A 74 1.48 -43.11 -42.71
N LEU A 75 1.03 -42.70 -41.52
CA LEU A 75 1.59 -41.59 -40.75
C LEU A 75 2.42 -42.11 -39.57
N VAL A 76 3.63 -41.58 -39.43
CA VAL A 76 4.55 -41.81 -38.29
C VAL A 76 4.93 -40.50 -37.62
N PRO A 77 5.30 -40.49 -36.32
CA PRO A 77 5.86 -39.31 -35.69
C PRO A 77 7.15 -38.86 -36.38
N ALA A 78 7.32 -37.55 -36.56
CA ALA A 78 8.60 -37.00 -37.01
C ALA A 78 9.71 -37.20 -35.97
N ALA A 79 10.97 -37.05 -36.37
CA ALA A 79 12.13 -37.26 -35.49
C ALA A 79 12.16 -36.35 -34.24
N ASP A 80 11.47 -35.21 -34.26
CA ASP A 80 11.28 -34.32 -33.10
C ASP A 80 10.02 -34.63 -32.27
N ARG A 81 9.17 -35.56 -32.73
CA ARG A 81 7.85 -35.91 -32.17
C ARG A 81 6.89 -34.72 -31.96
N LEU A 82 7.04 -33.64 -32.72
CA LEU A 82 6.15 -32.46 -32.65
C LEU A 82 5.06 -32.44 -33.74
N ARG A 83 5.05 -33.45 -34.62
CA ARG A 83 4.11 -33.60 -35.75
C ARG A 83 4.14 -35.03 -36.30
N CYS A 84 3.14 -35.38 -37.11
CA CYS A 84 3.24 -36.54 -38.00
C CYS A 84 3.92 -36.17 -39.33
N GLN A 85 4.53 -37.17 -39.95
CA GLN A 85 5.01 -37.19 -41.33
C GLN A 85 4.59 -38.51 -41.99
N CYS A 86 4.71 -38.63 -43.31
CA CYS A 86 4.53 -39.93 -43.97
C CYS A 86 5.66 -40.89 -43.59
N ASP A 87 5.39 -42.20 -43.61
CA ASP A 87 6.41 -43.23 -43.42
C ASP A 87 7.38 -43.35 -44.62
N GLU A 88 8.46 -44.11 -44.43
CA GLU A 88 9.53 -44.32 -45.42
C GLU A 88 9.08 -45.11 -46.66
N PHE A 89 7.81 -45.54 -46.70
CA PHE A 89 7.17 -46.28 -47.78
C PHE A 89 5.94 -45.55 -48.36
N SER A 90 5.70 -44.27 -48.02
CA SER A 90 4.52 -43.53 -48.46
C SER A 90 4.76 -42.07 -48.85
N GLY A 91 4.13 -41.64 -49.94
CA GLY A 91 4.23 -40.29 -50.51
C GLY A 91 3.13 -39.32 -50.06
N ALA A 92 3.50 -38.05 -49.83
CA ALA A 92 2.63 -36.98 -49.37
C ALA A 92 1.87 -36.28 -50.52
N ILE A 93 0.54 -36.43 -50.54
CA ILE A 93 -0.35 -35.93 -51.61
C ILE A 93 -1.11 -34.64 -51.25
N GLY A 94 -1.05 -34.18 -50.00
CA GLY A 94 -1.74 -32.97 -49.54
C GLY A 94 -1.71 -32.82 -48.01
N PHE A 95 -2.57 -31.96 -47.47
CA PHE A 95 -2.73 -31.75 -46.02
C PHE A 95 -4.22 -31.76 -45.61
N GLU A 96 -4.54 -32.42 -44.50
CA GLU A 96 -5.86 -32.43 -43.86
C GLU A 96 -5.69 -32.07 -42.38
N ASN A 97 -6.42 -31.05 -41.91
CA ASN A 97 -6.38 -30.54 -40.53
C ASN A 97 -4.95 -30.27 -39.98
N GLY A 98 -4.00 -29.92 -40.85
CA GLY A 98 -2.61 -29.62 -40.50
C GLY A 98 -1.65 -30.82 -40.49
N ASN A 99 -2.15 -32.05 -40.67
CA ASN A 99 -1.32 -33.24 -40.90
C ASN A 99 -1.22 -33.56 -42.40
N PRO A 100 -0.13 -34.17 -42.89
CA PRO A 100 -0.03 -34.59 -44.28
C PRO A 100 -0.98 -35.77 -44.59
N LEU A 101 -1.38 -35.89 -45.86
CA LEU A 101 -2.09 -37.03 -46.43
C LEU A 101 -1.10 -37.93 -47.17
N CYS A 102 -1.04 -39.22 -46.85
CA CYS A 102 0.02 -40.13 -47.31
C CYS A 102 -0.53 -41.37 -48.06
N ALA A 103 0.07 -41.72 -49.19
CA ALA A 103 -0.29 -42.87 -50.03
C ALA A 103 0.88 -43.86 -50.16
N ALA A 104 0.64 -45.15 -49.92
CA ALA A 104 1.67 -46.18 -49.81
C ALA A 104 2.22 -46.69 -51.15
N CYS A 105 3.49 -47.08 -51.14
CA CYS A 105 4.23 -47.61 -52.27
C CYS A 105 4.09 -49.13 -52.44
N GLY A 106 4.29 -49.61 -53.67
CA GLY A 106 4.28 -51.03 -54.00
C GLY A 106 5.54 -51.78 -53.52
N PRO A 107 5.50 -53.13 -53.47
CA PRO A 107 6.66 -53.93 -53.12
C PRO A 107 7.83 -53.68 -54.09
N ASN A 108 9.06 -53.72 -53.55
CA ASN A 108 10.31 -53.34 -54.22
C ASN A 108 10.43 -51.86 -54.65
N MET A 109 9.56 -50.96 -54.16
CA MET A 109 9.68 -49.52 -54.37
C MET A 109 10.17 -48.79 -53.11
N THR A 110 10.92 -47.72 -53.30
CA THR A 110 11.29 -46.71 -52.29
C THR A 110 10.55 -45.40 -52.59
N VAL A 111 10.28 -44.58 -51.57
CA VAL A 111 9.70 -43.25 -51.79
C VAL A 111 10.71 -42.37 -52.54
N THR A 112 10.20 -41.52 -53.44
CA THR A 112 10.98 -40.45 -54.07
C THR A 112 11.59 -39.53 -53.03
N ALA A 113 12.72 -38.92 -53.34
CA ALA A 113 13.45 -38.12 -52.35
C ALA A 113 12.72 -36.83 -51.92
N ASP A 114 11.74 -36.36 -52.71
CA ASP A 114 10.81 -35.29 -52.31
C ASP A 114 9.62 -35.76 -51.46
N GLY A 115 9.53 -37.06 -51.16
CA GLY A 115 8.54 -37.63 -50.27
C GLY A 115 7.13 -37.69 -50.84
N LYS A 116 6.95 -37.89 -52.17
CA LYS A 116 5.64 -37.77 -52.85
C LYS A 116 5.18 -38.98 -53.66
N ASP A 117 6.09 -39.77 -54.22
CA ASP A 117 5.78 -40.89 -55.11
C ASP A 117 6.69 -42.10 -54.85
N CYS A 118 6.62 -43.13 -55.70
CA CYS A 118 7.19 -44.46 -55.44
C CYS A 118 8.02 -44.98 -56.63
N VAL A 119 9.30 -45.32 -56.40
CA VAL A 119 10.29 -45.67 -57.44
C VAL A 119 10.93 -47.04 -57.16
N PRO A 120 11.05 -47.96 -58.13
CA PRO A 120 11.71 -49.26 -57.94
C PRO A 120 13.18 -49.20 -57.48
N LEU A 121 13.63 -50.24 -56.77
CA LEU A 121 15.01 -50.44 -56.31
C LEU A 121 15.74 -51.56 -57.07
N LEU A 122 16.85 -51.23 -57.75
CA LEU A 122 17.68 -52.21 -58.48
C LEU A 122 18.51 -53.15 -57.58
N ARG A 123 18.63 -52.88 -56.27
CA ARG A 123 19.35 -53.73 -55.30
C ARG A 123 18.65 -53.72 -53.93
N PRO A 124 18.32 -54.87 -53.32
CA PRO A 124 17.51 -54.93 -52.08
C PRO A 124 18.14 -54.40 -50.78
N ASN A 125 19.37 -53.87 -50.79
CA ASN A 125 20.14 -53.65 -49.55
C ASN A 125 21.18 -52.50 -49.63
N ALA A 126 20.89 -51.42 -50.38
CA ALA A 126 21.82 -50.31 -50.59
C ALA A 126 21.19 -48.94 -50.33
N THR A 127 21.52 -48.32 -49.19
CA THR A 127 21.12 -46.94 -48.83
C THR A 127 22.05 -45.91 -49.49
N CYS A 128 21.88 -45.69 -50.79
CA CYS A 128 22.69 -44.75 -51.57
C CYS A 128 22.56 -43.30 -51.05
N LYS A 129 23.63 -42.76 -50.45
CA LYS A 129 23.84 -41.32 -50.23
C LYS A 129 24.86 -40.80 -51.26
N CYS A 130 24.49 -39.77 -52.01
CA CYS A 130 25.35 -39.12 -53.00
C CYS A 130 26.28 -38.07 -52.35
N SER A 131 27.29 -37.59 -53.10
CA SER A 131 28.22 -36.53 -52.64
C SER A 131 27.57 -35.14 -52.61
N SER A 132 28.21 -34.15 -51.96
CA SER A 132 27.66 -32.79 -51.78
C SER A 132 27.41 -31.96 -53.06
N ASN A 133 28.04 -32.32 -54.19
CA ASN A 133 27.75 -31.74 -55.52
C ASN A 133 26.96 -32.72 -56.42
N GLN A 134 26.34 -33.75 -55.85
CA GLN A 134 25.60 -34.79 -56.53
C GLN A 134 24.18 -34.94 -56.01
N ILE A 135 23.34 -35.61 -56.80
CA ILE A 135 21.90 -35.72 -56.63
C ILE A 135 21.39 -37.15 -56.77
N ARG A 136 20.43 -37.55 -55.93
CA ARG A 136 19.72 -38.84 -55.97
C ARG A 136 18.57 -38.79 -56.99
N LEU A 137 18.89 -39.02 -58.26
CA LEU A 137 17.92 -39.04 -59.36
C LEU A 137 17.03 -40.29 -59.29
N ASP A 138 15.71 -40.10 -59.27
CA ASP A 138 14.68 -41.13 -59.09
C ASP A 138 13.56 -41.10 -60.16
N ARG A 139 13.53 -40.04 -60.98
CA ARG A 139 12.64 -39.85 -62.14
C ARG A 139 13.43 -39.43 -63.38
N ASN A 140 12.90 -39.74 -64.56
CA ASN A 140 13.54 -39.44 -65.85
C ASN A 140 13.15 -38.04 -66.38
N ILE A 141 13.78 -37.62 -67.48
CA ILE A 141 13.58 -36.30 -68.09
C ILE A 141 12.15 -36.04 -68.61
N ASN A 142 11.35 -37.09 -68.82
CA ASN A 142 9.95 -37.00 -69.22
C ASN A 142 8.99 -37.02 -68.00
N GLY A 143 9.53 -36.92 -66.79
CA GLY A 143 8.79 -36.99 -65.52
C GLY A 143 8.38 -38.40 -65.09
N ALA A 144 8.55 -39.42 -65.93
CA ALA A 144 8.24 -40.80 -65.57
C ALA A 144 9.21 -41.30 -64.48
N LEU A 145 8.75 -42.26 -63.67
CA LEU A 145 9.56 -42.94 -62.65
C LEU A 145 10.72 -43.68 -63.36
N LEU A 146 11.93 -43.66 -62.79
CA LEU A 146 13.02 -44.49 -63.29
C LEU A 146 12.89 -45.92 -62.79
N ASP A 147 13.41 -46.90 -63.54
CA ASP A 147 13.51 -48.29 -63.08
C ASP A 147 14.50 -48.47 -61.91
N ALA A 148 15.29 -47.43 -61.59
CA ALA A 148 16.15 -47.36 -60.42
C ALA A 148 16.64 -45.95 -60.06
N VAL A 149 17.08 -45.80 -58.81
CA VAL A 149 17.77 -44.62 -58.27
C VAL A 149 19.25 -44.54 -58.73
N LEU A 150 19.70 -43.33 -59.12
CA LEU A 150 21.05 -43.02 -59.62
C LEU A 150 21.66 -41.80 -58.90
N CYS A 151 23.00 -41.67 -58.85
CA CYS A 151 23.69 -40.46 -58.37
C CYS A 151 24.32 -39.67 -59.54
N VAL A 152 24.03 -38.37 -59.69
CA VAL A 152 24.47 -37.52 -60.83
C VAL A 152 25.00 -36.16 -60.35
N THR A 153 25.96 -35.53 -61.04
CA THR A 153 26.50 -34.18 -60.72
C THR A 153 25.74 -33.04 -61.43
N CYS A 154 25.63 -31.87 -60.79
CA CYS A 154 24.92 -30.71 -61.35
C CYS A 154 25.77 -29.82 -62.27
N ILE A 155 25.11 -29.21 -63.26
CA ILE A 155 25.69 -28.33 -64.30
C ILE A 155 25.43 -26.84 -63.99
N GLN A 156 26.15 -25.93 -64.65
CA GLN A 156 25.79 -24.49 -64.62
C GLN A 156 24.33 -24.28 -65.05
N GLY A 157 23.64 -23.34 -64.40
CA GLY A 157 22.19 -23.20 -64.55
C GLY A 157 21.35 -24.26 -63.83
N THR A 158 21.97 -25.09 -62.98
CA THR A 158 21.30 -26.01 -62.02
C THR A 158 22.06 -26.05 -60.69
N TYR A 159 21.50 -26.61 -59.62
CA TYR A 159 22.23 -26.85 -58.37
C TYR A 159 21.65 -28.01 -57.51
N PRO A 160 22.42 -28.65 -56.60
CA PRO A 160 21.90 -29.73 -55.75
C PRO A 160 20.91 -29.20 -54.70
N SER A 161 19.73 -29.80 -54.62
CA SER A 161 18.77 -29.52 -53.55
C SER A 161 19.34 -29.85 -52.14
N PRO A 162 18.81 -29.27 -51.04
CA PRO A 162 19.38 -29.45 -49.69
C PRO A 162 19.39 -30.90 -49.17
N ASP A 163 18.48 -31.71 -49.69
CA ASP A 163 18.33 -33.16 -49.49
C ASP A 163 19.18 -34.01 -50.47
N CYS A 164 19.97 -33.36 -51.33
CA CYS A 164 20.83 -33.97 -52.35
C CYS A 164 20.06 -34.91 -53.30
N SER A 165 18.89 -34.48 -53.80
CA SER A 165 18.01 -35.30 -54.65
C SER A 165 17.89 -34.83 -56.09
N LYS A 166 17.83 -33.52 -56.33
CA LYS A 166 17.55 -32.97 -57.66
C LYS A 166 18.53 -31.86 -57.99
N CYS A 167 19.03 -31.86 -59.23
CA CYS A 167 19.77 -30.73 -59.79
C CYS A 167 18.71 -29.73 -60.21
N LEU A 168 18.23 -28.97 -59.23
CA LEU A 168 17.18 -27.99 -59.41
C LEU A 168 17.63 -27.05 -60.51
N PRO A 169 16.96 -27.04 -61.68
CA PRO A 169 17.26 -26.06 -62.70
C PRO A 169 16.96 -24.70 -62.13
N CYS A 170 17.66 -23.72 -62.66
CA CYS A 170 17.59 -22.35 -62.23
C CYS A 170 16.34 -21.62 -62.75
N ASP A 171 15.21 -22.28 -62.51
CA ASP A 171 13.87 -21.92 -62.94
C ASP A 171 13.15 -21.18 -61.81
N GLY A 172 12.20 -20.34 -62.21
CA GLY A 172 12.00 -19.05 -61.55
C GLY A 172 11.36 -19.08 -60.19
N ARG A 173 10.89 -20.24 -59.70
CA ARG A 173 9.99 -20.32 -58.54
C ARG A 173 10.71 -20.46 -57.22
N GLU A 174 10.78 -21.65 -56.65
CA GLU A 174 11.07 -21.79 -55.22
C GLU A 174 12.58 -21.78 -54.87
N HIS A 175 13.45 -21.62 -55.87
CA HIS A 175 14.86 -21.98 -55.72
C HIS A 175 15.85 -21.07 -56.47
N SER A 176 15.40 -19.95 -57.01
CA SER A 176 16.22 -19.04 -57.84
C SER A 176 17.27 -18.21 -57.06
N GLY A 177 17.63 -18.60 -55.83
CA GLY A 177 18.57 -17.92 -54.93
C GLY A 177 19.95 -18.59 -54.75
N HIS A 178 20.19 -19.75 -55.35
CA HIS A 178 21.51 -20.37 -55.39
C HIS A 178 22.45 -19.71 -56.40
N VAL A 179 23.74 -20.06 -56.31
CA VAL A 179 24.89 -19.49 -57.06
C VAL A 179 24.72 -19.42 -58.59
N ASN A 180 23.74 -20.13 -59.17
CA ASN A 180 23.59 -20.30 -60.62
C ASN A 180 22.32 -19.67 -61.26
N CYS A 181 21.40 -18.97 -60.55
CA CYS A 181 19.96 -18.98 -60.94
C CYS A 181 19.16 -17.69 -61.33
N VAL A 182 18.06 -17.87 -62.09
CA VAL A 182 17.25 -16.83 -62.81
C VAL A 182 15.72 -16.99 -62.58
N CYS A 183 14.87 -16.03 -62.99
CA CYS A 183 13.40 -16.05 -62.82
C CYS A 183 12.62 -15.23 -63.90
N PRO A 184 11.50 -15.73 -64.49
CA PRO A 184 10.70 -14.98 -65.47
C PRO A 184 9.65 -14.05 -64.84
N SER A 185 9.78 -12.75 -65.11
CA SER A 185 8.97 -11.65 -64.53
C SER A 185 7.60 -11.41 -65.21
N ALA A 186 7.33 -12.04 -66.35
CA ALA A 186 6.12 -11.80 -67.15
C ALA A 186 4.84 -12.27 -66.43
N THR A 187 4.82 -13.50 -65.92
CA THR A 187 3.62 -14.15 -65.33
C THR A 187 3.71 -14.37 -63.82
N HIS A 188 4.89 -14.19 -63.22
CA HIS A 188 5.17 -14.56 -61.82
C HIS A 188 5.87 -13.42 -61.04
N VAL A 189 5.76 -13.44 -59.71
CA VAL A 189 6.39 -12.46 -58.80
C VAL A 189 7.25 -13.16 -57.77
N ARG A 190 8.55 -12.80 -57.75
CA ARG A 190 9.57 -13.48 -56.92
C ARG A 190 9.64 -12.90 -55.52
N LEU A 191 9.48 -13.77 -54.53
CA LEU A 191 9.45 -13.47 -53.10
C LEU A 191 10.41 -14.42 -52.37
N ARG A 192 11.63 -13.95 -52.06
CA ARG A 192 12.75 -14.77 -51.54
C ARG A 192 13.08 -15.99 -52.46
N ASN A 193 12.69 -17.16 -51.96
CA ASN A 193 12.83 -18.52 -52.49
C ASN A 193 11.42 -19.07 -52.81
N TYR A 194 10.57 -18.21 -53.37
CA TYR A 194 9.25 -18.52 -53.91
C TYR A 194 9.06 -17.60 -55.11
N CYS A 195 8.28 -18.04 -56.11
CA CYS A 195 7.74 -17.14 -57.12
C CYS A 195 6.34 -17.62 -57.43
N LEU A 196 5.38 -16.79 -57.08
CA LEU A 196 3.97 -17.15 -57.04
C LEU A 196 3.29 -16.68 -58.33
N HIS A 197 2.18 -17.33 -58.71
CA HIS A 197 1.39 -16.87 -59.86
C HIS A 197 0.92 -15.44 -59.59
N LYS A 198 0.85 -14.57 -60.59
CA LYS A 198 0.36 -13.20 -60.35
C LYS A 198 -1.03 -13.21 -59.73
N ASP A 199 -1.90 -14.13 -60.13
CA ASP A 199 -3.26 -14.29 -59.60
C ASP A 199 -3.30 -14.81 -58.14
N ASP A 200 -2.32 -15.61 -57.70
CA ASP A 200 -2.15 -16.04 -56.28
C ASP A 200 -1.84 -14.85 -55.34
N VAL A 201 -1.48 -13.69 -55.92
CA VAL A 201 -0.89 -12.52 -55.24
C VAL A 201 -1.58 -11.19 -55.63
N ALA A 202 -2.50 -11.20 -56.60
CA ALA A 202 -3.00 -9.99 -57.28
C ALA A 202 -3.67 -8.98 -56.34
N ASP A 203 -4.42 -9.47 -55.35
CA ASP A 203 -5.15 -8.64 -54.37
C ASP A 203 -4.26 -8.07 -53.25
N TRP A 204 -2.92 -8.13 -53.38
CA TRP A 204 -2.02 -7.66 -52.33
C TRP A 204 -1.82 -6.13 -52.36
N PRO A 205 -2.18 -5.39 -51.29
CA PRO A 205 -1.95 -3.95 -51.21
C PRO A 205 -0.47 -3.68 -50.89
N ASP A 206 0.41 -3.61 -51.90
CA ASP A 206 1.83 -3.23 -51.73
C ASP A 206 2.04 -1.72 -51.47
N ILE A 207 1.10 -1.11 -50.74
CA ILE A 207 1.18 0.28 -50.28
C ILE A 207 2.04 0.30 -49.02
N ARG A 208 2.85 1.36 -48.85
CA ARG A 208 3.72 1.55 -47.68
C ARG A 208 3.03 1.30 -46.33
N SER A 209 1.76 1.69 -46.19
CA SER A 209 0.91 1.47 -45.00
C SER A 209 0.80 0.00 -44.57
N THR A 210 0.86 -0.96 -45.49
CA THR A 210 0.81 -2.41 -45.22
C THR A 210 1.99 -2.90 -44.38
N TYR A 211 3.10 -2.17 -44.40
CA TYR A 211 4.35 -2.53 -43.72
C TYR A 211 4.80 -1.47 -42.69
N LEU A 212 3.97 -0.46 -42.41
CA LEU A 212 4.25 0.50 -41.36
C LEU A 212 3.98 -0.11 -39.99
N ILE A 213 5.03 -0.21 -39.18
CA ILE A 213 4.91 -0.45 -37.74
C ILE A 213 5.01 0.89 -37.03
N LYS A 214 4.01 1.18 -36.19
CA LYS A 214 4.02 2.36 -35.33
C LYS A 214 5.05 2.14 -34.22
N PHE A 215 6.04 3.02 -34.12
CA PHE A 215 6.93 3.18 -32.97
C PHE A 215 6.74 4.61 -32.43
N ARG A 216 7.05 4.84 -31.16
CA ARG A 216 6.97 6.15 -30.48
C ARG A 216 7.92 7.18 -31.10
N SER A 217 9.04 6.73 -31.68
CA SER A 217 9.96 7.54 -32.48
C SER A 217 9.49 7.83 -33.91
N GLY A 218 8.39 7.23 -34.35
CA GLY A 218 7.79 7.41 -35.67
C GLY A 218 7.42 6.10 -36.37
N ASN A 219 6.71 6.19 -37.50
CA ASN A 219 6.29 5.01 -38.26
C ASN A 219 7.46 4.45 -39.10
N VAL A 220 7.86 3.20 -38.82
CA VAL A 220 8.92 2.49 -39.53
C VAL A 220 8.31 1.63 -40.65
N ASP A 221 8.77 1.82 -41.89
CA ASP A 221 8.49 0.90 -43.00
C ASP A 221 9.39 -0.34 -42.82
N SER A 222 8.81 -1.43 -42.34
CA SER A 222 9.55 -2.58 -41.83
C SER A 222 10.04 -3.49 -42.95
N TYR A 223 11.36 -3.66 -43.04
CA TYR A 223 11.97 -4.65 -43.92
C TYR A 223 11.51 -6.08 -43.62
N TYR A 224 11.20 -6.39 -42.35
CA TYR A 224 10.70 -7.71 -41.96
C TYR A 224 9.28 -7.96 -42.51
N LEU A 225 8.35 -7.02 -42.32
CA LEU A 225 6.99 -7.16 -42.86
C LEU A 225 6.99 -7.29 -44.39
N ARG A 226 7.77 -6.45 -45.09
CA ARG A 226 7.91 -6.54 -46.57
C ARG A 226 8.43 -7.88 -47.07
N LYS A 227 9.15 -8.64 -46.23
CA LYS A 227 9.84 -9.86 -46.63
C LYS A 227 9.08 -11.15 -46.28
N GLU A 228 8.32 -11.16 -45.17
CA GLU A 228 7.62 -12.36 -44.71
C GLU A 228 6.08 -12.28 -44.79
N LEU A 229 5.46 -11.11 -44.58
CA LEU A 229 4.02 -10.99 -44.31
C LEU A 229 3.16 -11.59 -45.44
N GLN A 230 3.48 -11.24 -46.69
CA GLN A 230 2.77 -11.71 -47.88
C GLN A 230 2.87 -13.25 -48.04
N ILE A 231 4.03 -13.83 -47.71
CA ILE A 231 4.28 -15.28 -47.79
C ILE A 231 3.54 -16.01 -46.67
N ALA A 232 3.58 -15.48 -45.44
CA ALA A 232 2.89 -16.04 -44.29
C ALA A 232 1.37 -16.06 -44.50
N VAL A 233 0.78 -14.98 -45.05
CA VAL A 233 -0.65 -14.92 -45.41
C VAL A 233 -0.98 -15.93 -46.52
N HIS A 234 -0.17 -16.02 -47.57
CA HIS A 234 -0.41 -16.94 -48.68
C HIS A 234 -0.39 -18.41 -48.26
N LEU A 235 0.61 -18.82 -47.48
CA LEU A 235 0.69 -20.19 -46.95
C LEU A 235 -0.40 -20.47 -45.90
N CYS A 236 -0.75 -19.49 -45.05
CA CYS A 236 -1.86 -19.61 -44.10
C CYS A 236 -3.22 -19.80 -44.80
N LYS A 237 -3.48 -19.08 -45.92
CA LYS A 237 -4.67 -19.31 -46.78
C LYS A 237 -4.73 -20.74 -47.33
N ARG A 238 -3.58 -21.40 -47.53
CA ARG A 238 -3.47 -22.82 -47.92
C ARG A 238 -3.54 -23.80 -46.73
N LYS A 239 -3.95 -23.33 -45.55
CA LYS A 239 -4.10 -24.07 -44.28
C LYS A 239 -2.80 -24.64 -43.70
N ASP A 240 -1.64 -24.08 -44.07
CA ASP A 240 -0.39 -24.35 -43.34
C ASP A 240 -0.46 -23.74 -41.94
N ARG A 241 -0.48 -24.62 -40.93
CA ARG A 241 -0.52 -24.26 -39.52
C ARG A 241 0.72 -23.48 -39.06
N MET A 242 1.91 -23.81 -39.53
CA MET A 242 3.12 -23.04 -39.17
C MET A 242 3.08 -21.64 -39.78
N ALA A 243 2.56 -21.49 -41.00
CA ALA A 243 2.36 -20.17 -41.60
C ALA A 243 1.29 -19.33 -40.89
N CYS A 244 0.20 -19.94 -40.40
CA CYS A 244 -0.77 -19.23 -39.58
C CYS A 244 -0.23 -18.87 -38.18
N GLU A 245 0.58 -19.73 -37.57
CA GLU A 245 1.32 -19.39 -36.34
C GLU A 245 2.28 -18.21 -36.59
N HIS A 246 3.02 -18.23 -37.70
CA HIS A 246 3.87 -17.13 -38.16
C HIS A 246 3.07 -15.83 -38.31
N LEU A 247 1.92 -15.86 -39.00
CA LEU A 247 1.05 -14.69 -39.16
C LEU A 247 0.52 -14.16 -37.82
N SER A 248 0.18 -15.05 -36.89
CA SER A 248 -0.21 -14.68 -35.52
C SER A 248 0.93 -14.01 -34.74
N ASN A 249 2.17 -14.46 -34.95
CA ASN A 249 3.36 -13.88 -34.35
C ASN A 249 3.66 -12.49 -34.94
N ILE A 250 3.46 -12.28 -36.25
CA ILE A 250 3.58 -10.95 -36.86
C ILE A 250 2.55 -9.98 -36.26
N CYS A 251 1.29 -10.41 -36.12
CA CYS A 251 0.25 -9.60 -35.49
C CYS A 251 0.64 -9.19 -34.04
N ALA A 252 1.23 -10.11 -33.28
CA ALA A 252 1.75 -9.82 -31.94
C ALA A 252 2.85 -8.74 -31.94
N LEU A 253 3.81 -8.79 -32.87
CA LEU A 253 4.85 -7.74 -33.00
C LEU A 253 4.26 -6.35 -33.32
N THR A 254 3.12 -6.29 -34.02
CA THR A 254 2.35 -5.06 -34.25
C THR A 254 1.51 -4.61 -33.03
N LEU A 255 1.78 -5.18 -31.84
CA LEU A 255 1.11 -4.92 -30.56
C LEU A 255 -0.42 -5.06 -30.62
N TYR A 256 -0.94 -5.93 -31.49
CA TYR A 256 -2.38 -6.17 -31.67
C TYR A 256 -3.20 -4.92 -32.03
N SER A 257 -2.53 -3.87 -32.54
CA SER A 257 -3.20 -2.71 -33.11
C SER A 257 -3.97 -3.07 -34.39
N ASP A 258 -4.82 -2.16 -34.89
CA ASP A 258 -5.56 -2.30 -36.16
C ASP A 258 -4.63 -2.22 -37.42
N GLY A 259 -3.44 -2.81 -37.32
CA GLY A 259 -2.51 -3.02 -38.42
C GLY A 259 -2.96 -4.17 -39.33
N ILE A 260 -2.55 -4.08 -40.60
CA ILE A 260 -3.03 -4.97 -41.66
C ILE A 260 -2.69 -6.44 -41.40
N ALA A 261 -1.59 -6.76 -40.69
CA ALA A 261 -1.27 -8.13 -40.30
C ALA A 261 -2.34 -8.78 -39.38
N CYS A 262 -2.87 -8.05 -38.40
CA CYS A 262 -3.92 -8.56 -37.51
C CYS A 262 -5.28 -8.67 -38.23
N MET A 263 -5.61 -7.71 -39.09
CA MET A 263 -6.83 -7.78 -39.93
C MET A 263 -6.78 -8.99 -40.89
N LEU A 264 -5.64 -9.22 -41.55
CA LEU A 264 -5.46 -10.37 -42.44
C LEU A 264 -5.52 -11.72 -41.70
N PHE A 265 -5.04 -11.79 -40.45
CA PHE A 265 -5.23 -12.96 -39.59
C PHE A 265 -6.73 -13.23 -39.33
N MET A 266 -7.48 -12.20 -38.91
CA MET A 266 -8.91 -12.33 -38.59
C MET A 266 -9.80 -12.64 -39.79
N HIS A 267 -9.43 -12.21 -41.00
CA HIS A 267 -10.19 -12.46 -42.23
C HIS A 267 -9.78 -13.73 -43.01
N THR A 268 -8.74 -14.47 -42.57
CA THR A 268 -8.33 -15.70 -43.24
C THR A 268 -9.16 -16.91 -42.73
N PRO A 269 -9.76 -17.75 -43.60
CA PRO A 269 -10.64 -18.84 -43.20
C PRO A 269 -9.91 -20.02 -42.54
N MET A 270 -9.62 -19.85 -41.25
CA MET A 270 -9.23 -20.81 -40.21
C MET A 270 -8.30 -21.97 -40.61
N ALA A 271 -7.02 -21.81 -40.25
CA ALA A 271 -6.27 -22.89 -39.60
C ALA A 271 -6.43 -22.76 -38.06
N PRO A 272 -6.13 -23.80 -37.25
CA PRO A 272 -6.51 -23.85 -35.84
C PRO A 272 -5.54 -23.09 -34.92
N VAL A 273 -5.40 -21.77 -35.10
CA VAL A 273 -4.53 -20.90 -34.29
C VAL A 273 -5.38 -19.91 -33.50
N TRP A 274 -5.42 -20.06 -32.17
CA TRP A 274 -6.24 -19.22 -31.28
C TRP A 274 -5.41 -18.10 -30.63
N LEU A 275 -5.56 -16.87 -31.14
CA LEU A 275 -4.77 -15.69 -30.75
C LEU A 275 -5.52 -14.67 -29.85
N PHE A 276 -6.84 -14.53 -30.06
CA PHE A 276 -7.69 -13.52 -29.43
C PHE A 276 -8.82 -14.18 -28.63
N TYR A 277 -9.20 -13.61 -27.47
CA TYR A 277 -10.50 -13.89 -26.85
C TYR A 277 -11.57 -12.98 -27.47
N ASN A 278 -12.84 -13.39 -27.42
CA ASN A 278 -13.94 -12.57 -27.91
C ASN A 278 -14.09 -11.30 -27.04
N LYS A 279 -14.20 -10.12 -27.66
CA LYS A 279 -14.37 -8.83 -26.93
C LYS A 279 -15.61 -8.81 -26.02
N GLN A 280 -16.66 -9.54 -26.38
CA GLN A 280 -17.89 -9.67 -25.59
C GLN A 280 -17.71 -10.56 -24.34
N ASP A 281 -16.82 -11.55 -24.40
CA ASP A 281 -16.59 -12.51 -23.32
C ASP A 281 -15.54 -12.03 -22.30
N THR A 282 -14.94 -10.86 -22.49
CA THR A 282 -13.92 -10.26 -21.60
C THR A 282 -14.32 -10.32 -20.12
N ALA A 283 -15.57 -9.97 -19.79
CA ALA A 283 -16.09 -10.04 -18.42
C ALA A 283 -16.33 -11.48 -17.93
N ALA A 284 -16.59 -12.45 -18.81
CA ALA A 284 -16.71 -13.86 -18.46
C ALA A 284 -15.32 -14.49 -18.20
N VAL A 285 -14.33 -14.20 -19.05
CA VAL A 285 -12.94 -14.66 -18.90
C VAL A 285 -12.32 -14.13 -17.59
N MET A 286 -12.50 -12.85 -17.27
CA MET A 286 -11.99 -12.27 -16.01
C MET A 286 -12.68 -12.79 -14.74
N ASN A 287 -13.91 -13.32 -14.86
CA ASN A 287 -14.67 -13.92 -13.76
C ASN A 287 -14.70 -15.47 -13.82
N ASN A 288 -13.83 -16.09 -14.63
CA ASN A 288 -13.85 -17.53 -14.86
C ASN A 288 -13.32 -18.30 -13.63
N THR A 289 -14.14 -19.21 -13.11
CA THR A 289 -13.87 -19.99 -11.89
C THR A 289 -13.39 -21.43 -12.17
N ARG A 290 -13.02 -21.75 -13.42
CA ARG A 290 -12.53 -23.07 -13.86
C ARG A 290 -11.22 -23.55 -13.20
N ILE A 291 -10.50 -22.68 -12.48
CA ILE A 291 -9.34 -23.09 -11.68
C ILE A 291 -9.86 -23.56 -10.31
N SER A 292 -9.87 -24.87 -10.09
CA SER A 292 -10.45 -25.50 -8.90
C SER A 292 -9.49 -25.56 -7.70
N ASP A 293 -8.18 -25.47 -7.93
CA ASP A 293 -7.14 -25.47 -6.88
C ASP A 293 -7.45 -24.46 -5.76
N ARG A 294 -7.46 -24.96 -4.53
CA ARG A 294 -7.42 -24.13 -3.32
C ARG A 294 -5.96 -23.96 -2.89
N TYR A 295 -5.51 -22.72 -2.87
CA TYR A 295 -4.18 -22.31 -2.43
C TYR A 295 -4.19 -21.88 -0.95
N SER A 296 -3.06 -22.09 -0.27
CA SER A 296 -2.84 -21.78 1.15
C SER A 296 -1.71 -20.76 1.32
N LEU A 297 -1.73 -20.03 2.44
CA LEU A 297 -0.68 -19.09 2.82
C LEU A 297 0.45 -19.74 3.62
N ARG A 298 0.24 -20.92 4.22
CA ARG A 298 1.21 -21.61 5.09
C ARG A 298 2.25 -22.40 4.29
N LYS A 299 3.54 -22.14 4.48
CA LYS A 299 4.66 -22.81 3.78
C LYS A 299 4.71 -24.35 3.92
N GLU A 300 4.05 -24.91 4.94
CA GLU A 300 3.91 -26.36 5.14
C GLU A 300 2.94 -27.03 4.16
N ASP A 301 2.03 -26.27 3.54
CA ASP A 301 1.05 -26.79 2.59
C ASP A 301 1.64 -26.85 1.17
N ASN A 302 1.37 -27.95 0.45
CA ASN A 302 1.85 -28.16 -0.92
C ASN A 302 1.34 -27.10 -1.91
N ASN A 303 0.18 -26.49 -1.65
CA ASN A 303 -0.52 -25.58 -2.56
C ASN A 303 -0.22 -24.10 -2.23
N THR A 304 1.06 -23.75 -2.07
CA THR A 304 1.52 -22.41 -1.68
C THR A 304 2.05 -21.55 -2.84
N VAL A 305 2.26 -22.17 -4.01
CA VAL A 305 2.91 -21.56 -5.17
C VAL A 305 2.02 -21.74 -6.41
N LEU A 306 1.84 -20.67 -7.17
CA LEU A 306 1.24 -20.72 -8.50
C LEU A 306 2.33 -21.19 -9.49
N ASP A 307 2.19 -22.40 -10.03
CA ASP A 307 3.13 -22.93 -11.04
C ASP A 307 2.69 -22.42 -12.43
N PHE A 308 3.37 -21.40 -12.92
CA PHE A 308 3.16 -20.83 -14.24
C PHE A 308 3.96 -21.61 -15.29
N THR A 309 3.35 -21.84 -16.45
CA THR A 309 3.95 -22.55 -17.59
C THR A 309 3.89 -21.66 -18.83
N ILE A 310 4.92 -21.69 -19.68
CA ILE A 310 4.97 -20.93 -20.94
C ILE A 310 5.21 -21.89 -22.11
N ALA A 311 4.41 -21.74 -23.17
CA ALA A 311 4.72 -22.31 -24.49
C ALA A 311 5.50 -21.27 -25.32
N ARG A 312 6.63 -21.70 -25.89
CA ARG A 312 7.59 -20.86 -26.63
C ARG A 312 7.49 -21.17 -28.12
N PHE A 313 7.34 -20.13 -28.94
CA PHE A 313 7.26 -20.20 -30.39
C PHE A 313 8.35 -19.32 -31.00
N ALA A 314 9.10 -19.87 -31.97
CA ALA A 314 9.99 -19.08 -32.79
C ALA A 314 9.18 -18.12 -33.67
N LEU A 315 9.77 -16.97 -33.99
CA LEU A 315 9.18 -15.95 -34.86
C LEU A 315 8.55 -16.54 -36.15
N ASN A 316 9.19 -17.54 -36.75
CA ASN A 316 8.73 -18.18 -37.99
C ASN A 316 7.51 -19.12 -37.84
N GLY A 317 6.91 -19.23 -36.65
CA GLY A 317 5.75 -20.09 -36.37
C GLY A 317 6.10 -21.49 -35.84
N LYS A 318 7.38 -21.88 -35.77
CA LYS A 318 7.77 -23.18 -35.20
C LYS A 318 7.59 -23.19 -33.67
N PHE A 319 6.88 -24.19 -33.14
CA PHE A 319 6.86 -24.50 -31.71
C PHE A 319 8.24 -24.98 -31.23
N LEU A 320 8.72 -24.43 -30.11
CA LEU A 320 10.04 -24.73 -29.55
C LEU A 320 9.96 -25.64 -28.31
N SER A 321 9.10 -25.29 -27.35
CA SER A 321 8.94 -26.03 -26.09
C SER A 321 7.72 -25.53 -25.31
N ILE A 322 7.24 -26.33 -24.35
CA ILE A 322 6.34 -25.91 -23.28
C ILE A 322 6.93 -26.36 -21.95
N GLY A 323 6.82 -25.53 -20.91
CA GLY A 323 7.27 -25.86 -19.56
C GLY A 323 7.49 -24.62 -18.69
N ARG A 324 8.29 -24.78 -17.64
CA ARG A 324 8.58 -23.70 -16.67
C ARG A 324 9.22 -22.47 -17.33
N PRO A 325 8.90 -21.24 -16.86
CA PRO A 325 9.37 -20.00 -17.45
C PRO A 325 10.90 -19.85 -17.35
N THR A 326 11.55 -19.85 -18.51
CA THR A 326 12.98 -19.56 -18.68
C THR A 326 13.21 -18.07 -19.03
N LEU A 327 12.35 -17.18 -18.53
CA LEU A 327 12.48 -15.75 -18.76
C LEU A 327 13.73 -15.17 -18.05
N PRO A 328 14.30 -14.06 -18.55
CA PRO A 328 15.35 -13.33 -17.85
C PRO A 328 14.97 -13.06 -16.40
N CYS A 329 15.95 -12.95 -15.51
CA CYS A 329 15.70 -12.59 -14.12
C CYS A 329 14.74 -13.55 -13.34
N GLN A 330 14.41 -14.73 -13.87
CA GLN A 330 13.47 -15.70 -13.26
C GLN A 330 12.05 -15.12 -13.02
N LEU A 331 11.50 -14.41 -13.99
CA LEU A 331 10.09 -14.00 -13.99
C LEU A 331 9.16 -15.24 -13.98
N LEU A 332 7.94 -15.11 -13.45
CA LEU A 332 6.92 -16.17 -13.33
C LEU A 332 7.34 -17.42 -12.52
N ARG A 333 8.55 -17.46 -11.93
CA ARG A 333 9.06 -18.60 -11.15
C ARG A 333 8.82 -18.44 -9.64
N ASN A 334 8.39 -19.51 -8.97
CA ASN A 334 8.17 -19.59 -7.52
C ASN A 334 7.23 -18.49 -6.97
N VAL A 335 6.12 -18.22 -7.66
CA VAL A 335 5.14 -17.20 -7.26
C VAL A 335 4.34 -17.67 -6.04
N ARG A 336 4.70 -17.20 -4.84
CA ARG A 336 3.97 -17.50 -3.61
C ARG A 336 2.60 -16.82 -3.58
N PHE A 337 1.56 -17.56 -3.20
CA PHE A 337 0.20 -17.06 -3.09
C PHE A 337 0.06 -15.99 -1.99
N GLY A 338 -0.74 -14.94 -2.24
CA GLY A 338 -1.08 -13.90 -1.26
C GLY A 338 0.07 -13.01 -0.77
N VAL A 339 1.19 -13.02 -1.48
CA VAL A 339 2.36 -12.17 -1.23
C VAL A 339 2.56 -11.25 -2.44
N ASN A 340 2.22 -9.97 -2.29
CA ASN A 340 2.48 -8.98 -3.34
C ASN A 340 4.00 -8.89 -3.56
N PHE A 341 4.43 -8.92 -4.82
CA PHE A 341 5.84 -9.04 -5.18
C PHE A 341 6.23 -7.97 -6.19
N SER A 342 7.31 -7.24 -5.89
CA SER A 342 7.89 -6.21 -6.75
C SER A 342 9.36 -6.57 -7.01
N LYS A 343 9.81 -6.50 -8.26
CA LYS A 343 11.18 -6.85 -8.64
C LYS A 343 11.64 -6.06 -9.86
N ARG A 344 12.67 -5.26 -9.67
CA ARG A 344 13.41 -4.60 -10.76
C ARG A 344 14.53 -5.50 -11.27
N CYS A 345 14.68 -5.58 -12.59
CA CYS A 345 15.63 -6.43 -13.27
C CYS A 345 16.46 -5.60 -14.25
N LYS A 346 17.78 -5.50 -14.02
CA LYS A 346 18.69 -4.82 -14.93
C LYS A 346 19.13 -5.73 -16.08
N THR A 347 19.30 -5.13 -17.26
CA THR A 347 19.87 -5.70 -18.49
C THR A 347 20.44 -4.55 -19.33
N THR A 348 21.21 -4.82 -20.37
CA THR A 348 21.78 -3.76 -21.24
C THR A 348 21.16 -3.74 -22.63
N ALA A 349 21.27 -2.59 -23.33
CA ALA A 349 20.80 -2.46 -24.71
C ALA A 349 21.43 -3.52 -25.65
N ALA A 350 22.71 -3.86 -25.46
CA ALA A 350 23.41 -4.90 -26.21
C ALA A 350 22.91 -6.32 -25.91
N GLU A 351 22.52 -6.64 -24.67
CA GLU A 351 21.92 -7.94 -24.33
C GLU A 351 20.57 -8.12 -25.05
N LEU A 352 19.70 -7.11 -25.00
CA LEU A 352 18.41 -7.13 -25.70
C LEU A 352 18.57 -7.15 -27.22
N PHE A 353 19.56 -6.43 -27.77
CA PHE A 353 19.85 -6.47 -29.21
C PHE A 353 20.30 -7.86 -29.69
N ASN A 354 21.02 -8.64 -28.87
CA ASN A 354 21.50 -9.98 -29.22
C ASN A 354 20.55 -11.13 -28.83
N ALA A 355 19.46 -10.85 -28.11
CA ALA A 355 18.49 -11.84 -27.70
C ALA A 355 17.63 -12.37 -28.87
N GLN A 356 17.13 -13.61 -28.74
CA GLN A 356 16.30 -14.26 -29.76
C GLN A 356 14.83 -13.81 -29.64
N VAL A 357 14.19 -13.51 -30.78
CA VAL A 357 12.77 -13.14 -30.83
C VAL A 357 11.91 -14.40 -30.74
N GLU A 358 11.25 -14.55 -29.59
CA GLU A 358 10.32 -15.63 -29.29
C GLU A 358 8.97 -15.07 -28.83
N LEU A 359 7.90 -15.74 -29.25
CA LEU A 359 6.54 -15.47 -28.81
C LEU A 359 6.16 -16.48 -27.72
N LEU A 360 5.52 -15.95 -26.67
CA LEU A 360 5.30 -16.62 -25.39
C LEU A 360 3.80 -16.68 -25.11
N SER A 361 3.24 -17.89 -25.04
CA SER A 361 1.86 -18.12 -24.61
C SER A 361 1.84 -18.56 -23.15
N PRO A 362 1.24 -17.80 -22.22
CA PRO A 362 1.22 -18.13 -20.80
C PRO A 362 0.06 -19.05 -20.40
N TYR A 363 0.34 -19.94 -19.45
CA TYR A 363 -0.58 -20.90 -18.84
C TYR A 363 -0.36 -20.97 -17.33
N LEU A 364 -1.37 -21.40 -16.59
CA LEU A 364 -1.26 -21.83 -15.19
C LEU A 364 -1.47 -23.34 -15.11
N THR A 365 -0.53 -24.07 -14.52
CA THR A 365 -0.68 -25.50 -14.17
C THR A 365 -1.36 -25.66 -12.82
N PHE A 366 -2.39 -26.50 -12.74
CA PHE A 366 -3.18 -26.78 -11.53
C PHE A 366 -3.51 -28.29 -11.42
N ARG A 367 -4.06 -28.79 -10.31
CA ARG A 367 -4.21 -30.23 -10.03
C ARG A 367 -5.58 -30.62 -9.48
N GLU A 368 -6.34 -31.34 -10.29
CA GLU A 368 -7.66 -31.89 -9.98
C GLU A 368 -7.64 -33.42 -10.13
N ASP A 369 -8.18 -34.15 -9.15
CA ASP A 369 -8.28 -35.62 -9.11
C ASP A 369 -7.00 -36.39 -9.53
N ASN A 370 -5.86 -35.99 -8.97
CA ASN A 370 -4.50 -36.49 -9.27
C ASN A 370 -4.02 -36.29 -10.73
N LYS A 371 -4.79 -35.62 -11.59
CA LYS A 371 -4.35 -35.18 -12.92
C LYS A 371 -3.82 -33.75 -12.86
N SER A 372 -2.84 -33.44 -13.71
CA SER A 372 -2.42 -32.06 -13.98
C SER A 372 -3.25 -31.47 -15.10
N PHE A 373 -3.77 -30.26 -14.90
CA PHE A 373 -4.46 -29.47 -15.91
C PHE A 373 -3.71 -28.15 -16.16
N ILE A 374 -3.92 -27.56 -17.32
CA ILE A 374 -3.45 -26.21 -17.69
C ILE A 374 -4.62 -25.32 -18.05
N TYR A 375 -4.62 -24.10 -17.53
CA TYR A 375 -5.52 -23.03 -17.95
C TYR A 375 -4.79 -21.99 -18.81
N ALA A 376 -5.39 -21.60 -19.95
CA ALA A 376 -4.86 -20.59 -20.87
C ALA A 376 -5.04 -19.16 -20.32
N LEU A 377 -3.95 -18.46 -20.00
CA LEU A 377 -4.02 -17.16 -19.34
C LEU A 377 -4.25 -15.99 -20.31
N PRO A 378 -5.16 -15.05 -19.99
CA PRO A 378 -5.36 -13.84 -20.77
C PRO A 378 -4.22 -12.84 -20.58
N VAL A 379 -3.76 -12.27 -21.69
CA VAL A 379 -2.76 -11.21 -21.74
C VAL A 379 -3.40 -9.91 -22.19
N ILE A 380 -2.94 -8.79 -21.61
CA ILE A 380 -3.27 -7.42 -22.00
C ILE A 380 -1.98 -6.75 -22.45
N VAL A 381 -1.97 -6.18 -23.66
CA VAL A 381 -0.88 -5.33 -24.15
C VAL A 381 -1.29 -3.87 -23.98
N LYS A 382 -0.60 -3.15 -23.10
CA LYS A 382 -0.93 -1.77 -22.75
C LYS A 382 -0.49 -0.80 -23.84
N SER A 383 -1.45 -0.07 -24.42
CA SER A 383 -1.17 1.02 -25.37
C SER A 383 -0.61 2.25 -24.63
N PRO A 384 0.40 2.96 -25.18
CA PRO A 384 0.98 4.15 -24.53
C PRO A 384 0.00 5.32 -24.37
N ASP A 385 -1.07 5.37 -25.16
CA ASP A 385 -2.02 6.49 -25.21
C ASP A 385 -3.21 6.35 -24.24
N GLN A 386 -3.29 5.28 -23.43
CA GLN A 386 -4.45 4.99 -22.57
C GLN A 386 -4.13 4.95 -21.08
N ASN A 387 -4.89 5.73 -20.31
CA ASN A 387 -4.93 5.63 -18.85
C ASN A 387 -5.64 4.33 -18.40
N ILE A 388 -5.15 3.74 -17.31
CA ILE A 388 -5.38 2.35 -16.89
C ILE A 388 -6.85 2.01 -16.51
N LYS A 389 -7.75 2.99 -16.41
CA LYS A 389 -9.02 2.87 -15.67
C LYS A 389 -10.11 1.98 -16.28
N GLU A 390 -10.01 1.56 -17.55
CA GLU A 390 -11.03 0.74 -18.21
C GLU A 390 -10.43 -0.49 -18.92
N ILE A 391 -9.84 -1.40 -18.12
CA ILE A 391 -9.42 -2.75 -18.54
C ILE A 391 -10.52 -3.48 -19.35
N SER A 392 -11.80 -3.26 -18.98
CA SER A 392 -13.00 -3.82 -19.60
C SER A 392 -13.14 -3.63 -21.11
N HIS A 393 -12.45 -2.64 -21.70
CA HIS A 393 -12.53 -2.33 -23.13
C HIS A 393 -11.30 -2.79 -23.94
N GLN A 394 -10.29 -3.38 -23.28
CA GLN A 394 -9.06 -3.80 -23.94
C GLN A 394 -9.17 -5.23 -24.51
N GLN A 395 -8.51 -5.46 -25.66
CA GLN A 395 -8.52 -6.76 -26.33
C GLN A 395 -7.62 -7.74 -25.55
N LEU A 396 -8.22 -8.78 -24.97
CA LEU A 396 -7.47 -9.90 -24.38
C LEU A 396 -6.83 -10.74 -25.50
N VAL A 397 -5.55 -11.06 -25.35
CA VAL A 397 -4.74 -11.82 -26.32
C VAL A 397 -4.03 -12.99 -25.65
N ARG A 398 -3.49 -13.92 -26.45
CA ARG A 398 -2.87 -15.17 -25.96
C ARG A 398 -1.35 -15.25 -26.05
N LYS A 399 -0.67 -14.22 -26.57
CA LYS A 399 0.80 -14.17 -26.70
C LYS A 399 1.37 -12.82 -26.26
N PHE A 400 2.65 -12.84 -25.88
CA PHE A 400 3.52 -11.66 -25.73
C PHE A 400 4.95 -12.03 -26.14
N PHE A 401 5.88 -11.07 -26.12
CA PHE A 401 7.30 -11.31 -26.40
C PHE A 401 8.17 -10.52 -25.41
N LEU A 402 9.42 -10.95 -25.23
CA LEU A 402 10.41 -10.22 -24.43
C LEU A 402 10.99 -9.03 -25.21
N VAL A 403 11.30 -9.23 -26.49
CA VAL A 403 12.07 -8.30 -27.32
C VAL A 403 11.74 -8.45 -28.80
N ASP A 404 11.82 -7.33 -29.53
CA ASP A 404 11.77 -7.24 -30.98
C ASP A 404 12.90 -6.34 -31.48
N ASN A 405 13.98 -7.00 -31.91
CA ASN A 405 15.17 -6.44 -32.55
C ASN A 405 15.14 -6.58 -34.09
N ILE A 406 13.99 -6.97 -34.68
CA ILE A 406 13.87 -7.32 -36.10
C ILE A 406 12.96 -6.33 -36.85
N SER A 407 11.81 -5.97 -36.29
CA SER A 407 10.79 -5.17 -36.96
C SER A 407 11.23 -3.73 -37.26
N GLY A 408 12.06 -3.14 -36.40
CA GLY A 408 12.49 -1.74 -36.51
C GLY A 408 13.57 -1.46 -37.56
N PHE A 409 13.99 -2.46 -38.34
CA PHE A 409 14.88 -2.25 -39.48
C PHE A 409 14.10 -1.68 -40.67
N LYS A 410 14.47 -0.46 -41.10
CA LYS A 410 13.86 0.22 -42.25
C LYS A 410 14.13 -0.54 -43.55
N ALA A 411 13.10 -0.60 -44.39
CA ALA A 411 13.20 -0.97 -45.80
C ALA A 411 13.69 0.23 -46.62
N LEU A 412 14.88 0.12 -47.22
CA LEU A 412 15.44 1.15 -48.10
C LEU A 412 15.17 0.77 -49.57
N PRO A 413 14.55 1.65 -50.40
CA PRO A 413 14.32 1.35 -51.80
C PRO A 413 15.64 1.34 -52.60
N VAL A 414 15.81 0.37 -53.49
CA VAL A 414 17.01 0.26 -54.34
C VAL A 414 16.78 1.00 -55.66
N PHE A 415 17.52 2.08 -55.94
CA PHE A 415 17.28 2.93 -57.11
C PHE A 415 17.37 2.22 -58.49
N MET A 416 17.97 1.02 -58.57
CA MET A 416 18.12 0.25 -59.81
C MET A 416 17.22 -1.01 -59.91
N ASN A 417 16.40 -1.32 -58.89
CA ASN A 417 15.49 -2.48 -58.91
C ASN A 417 14.31 -2.24 -57.96
N SER A 418 13.11 -2.74 -58.27
CA SER A 418 11.90 -2.61 -57.43
C SER A 418 11.93 -3.40 -56.10
N GLY A 419 13.12 -3.72 -55.59
CA GLY A 419 13.33 -4.40 -54.31
C GLY A 419 13.75 -3.43 -53.21
N PHE A 420 13.63 -3.91 -51.97
CA PHE A 420 14.07 -3.19 -50.76
C PHE A 420 15.28 -3.87 -50.14
N MET A 421 16.24 -3.06 -49.69
CA MET A 421 17.38 -3.51 -48.88
C MET A 421 17.10 -3.26 -47.39
N LYS A 422 17.64 -4.13 -46.53
CA LYS A 422 17.63 -3.91 -45.07
C LYS A 422 18.57 -2.74 -44.75
N ALA A 423 18.12 -1.75 -43.96
CA ALA A 423 19.02 -0.77 -43.37
C ALA A 423 20.10 -1.45 -42.49
N SER A 424 21.31 -0.90 -42.49
CA SER A 424 22.40 -1.31 -41.59
C SER A 424 22.04 -1.06 -40.12
N GLU A 425 21.39 0.07 -39.85
CA GLU A 425 21.05 0.55 -38.51
C GLU A 425 19.60 0.19 -38.15
N LEU A 426 19.41 -0.27 -36.91
CA LEU A 426 18.09 -0.48 -36.32
C LEU A 426 17.52 0.89 -35.90
N SER A 427 16.32 1.23 -36.36
CA SER A 427 15.73 2.56 -36.06
C SER A 427 14.97 2.62 -34.74
N ALA A 428 14.50 1.48 -34.25
CA ALA A 428 13.96 1.29 -32.91
C ALA A 428 14.03 -0.20 -32.55
N LEU A 429 14.29 -0.52 -31.28
CA LEU A 429 14.06 -1.85 -30.70
C LEU A 429 12.91 -1.73 -29.72
N ARG A 430 12.00 -2.70 -29.70
CA ARG A 430 10.93 -2.75 -28.70
C ARG A 430 11.22 -3.86 -27.69
N TYR A 431 11.02 -3.59 -26.41
CA TYR A 431 11.22 -4.58 -25.35
C TYR A 431 10.11 -4.51 -24.31
N MET A 432 9.89 -5.63 -23.61
CA MET A 432 8.98 -5.70 -22.47
C MET A 432 9.58 -4.90 -21.30
N LYS A 433 9.01 -3.73 -21.06
CA LYS A 433 9.41 -2.79 -20.00
C LYS A 433 8.83 -3.19 -18.66
N SER A 434 7.57 -3.61 -18.63
CA SER A 434 6.98 -4.18 -17.42
C SER A 434 6.03 -5.35 -17.68
N LEU A 435 5.98 -6.24 -16.69
CA LEU A 435 5.05 -7.35 -16.62
C LEU A 435 4.38 -7.32 -15.24
N THR A 436 3.08 -7.03 -15.21
CA THR A 436 2.27 -7.05 -13.99
C THR A 436 1.28 -8.20 -14.06
N ILE A 437 1.30 -9.09 -13.06
CA ILE A 437 0.33 -10.17 -12.92
C ILE A 437 -0.72 -9.75 -11.91
N LEU A 438 -1.98 -9.68 -12.34
CA LEU A 438 -3.13 -9.48 -11.46
C LEU A 438 -3.76 -10.83 -11.15
N VAL A 439 -3.75 -11.23 -9.88
CA VAL A 439 -4.39 -12.45 -9.39
C VAL A 439 -5.59 -12.07 -8.54
N ASN A 440 -6.79 -12.19 -9.13
CA ASN A 440 -8.04 -11.96 -8.41
C ASN A 440 -8.39 -13.21 -7.57
N VAL A 441 -8.54 -13.05 -6.27
CA VAL A 441 -8.84 -14.12 -5.31
C VAL A 441 -10.36 -14.19 -5.07
N GLN A 442 -10.90 -15.41 -4.99
CA GLN A 442 -12.33 -15.65 -4.77
C GLN A 442 -12.70 -15.44 -3.29
N ASN A 443 -13.93 -14.95 -3.06
CA ASN A 443 -14.48 -14.57 -1.76
C ASN A 443 -15.70 -15.47 -1.42
N GLY A 444 -16.17 -15.50 -0.18
CA GLY A 444 -17.34 -16.30 0.22
C GLY A 444 -17.04 -17.78 0.50
N GLN A 445 -17.70 -18.74 -0.16
CA GLN A 445 -17.50 -20.18 0.13
C GLN A 445 -16.24 -20.77 -0.54
N ASP A 446 -15.61 -20.02 -1.45
CA ASP A 446 -14.48 -20.46 -2.27
C ASP A 446 -13.15 -19.79 -1.91
N TYR A 447 -13.00 -19.31 -0.66
CA TYR A 447 -11.72 -18.83 -0.13
C TYR A 447 -10.55 -19.78 -0.48
N GLY A 448 -9.45 -19.19 -0.93
CA GLY A 448 -8.26 -19.91 -1.40
C GLY A 448 -8.28 -20.25 -2.90
N LYS A 449 -9.42 -20.21 -3.59
CA LYS A 449 -9.46 -20.27 -5.06
C LYS A 449 -9.14 -18.90 -5.68
N ILE A 450 -8.77 -18.93 -6.95
CA ILE A 450 -8.49 -17.74 -7.77
C ILE A 450 -9.37 -17.71 -9.02
N PHE A 451 -9.60 -16.53 -9.58
CA PHE A 451 -10.01 -16.38 -10.98
C PHE A 451 -8.76 -16.48 -11.88
N ALA A 452 -8.94 -16.61 -13.19
CA ALA A 452 -7.85 -16.63 -14.17
C ALA A 452 -6.89 -15.43 -14.01
N PRO A 453 -5.60 -15.64 -13.66
CA PRO A 453 -4.61 -14.56 -13.59
C PRO A 453 -4.46 -13.79 -14.90
N ILE A 454 -4.44 -12.46 -14.82
CA ILE A 454 -4.32 -11.58 -15.99
C ILE A 454 -2.89 -11.04 -16.06
N LEU A 455 -2.24 -11.19 -17.21
CA LEU A 455 -0.89 -10.67 -17.46
C LEU A 455 -0.97 -9.35 -18.23
N ILE A 456 -0.61 -8.24 -17.57
CA ILE A 456 -0.56 -6.90 -18.17
C ILE A 456 0.89 -6.62 -18.58
N VAL A 457 1.12 -6.36 -19.86
CA VAL A 457 2.44 -6.15 -20.46
C VAL A 457 2.55 -4.73 -21.00
N GLU A 458 3.54 -3.97 -20.52
CA GLU A 458 3.92 -2.67 -21.08
C GLU A 458 5.22 -2.82 -21.87
N TYR A 459 5.26 -2.28 -23.09
CA TYR A 459 6.45 -2.23 -23.92
C TYR A 459 7.02 -0.80 -23.95
N ASP A 460 8.33 -0.67 -24.00
CA ASP A 460 9.03 0.59 -24.30
C ASP A 460 10.06 0.37 -25.40
N GLU A 461 10.69 1.45 -25.85
CA GLU A 461 11.46 1.46 -27.08
C GLU A 461 12.82 2.15 -26.93
N LEU A 462 13.86 1.52 -27.48
CA LEU A 462 15.22 2.07 -27.52
C LEU A 462 15.48 2.77 -28.86
N THR A 463 16.14 3.93 -28.80
CA THR A 463 16.59 4.68 -29.97
C THR A 463 18.00 4.25 -30.37
N TYR A 464 18.49 4.75 -31.51
CA TYR A 464 19.85 4.44 -31.98
C TYR A 464 20.95 4.86 -30.97
N GLN A 465 20.75 5.95 -30.23
CA GLN A 465 21.73 6.44 -29.26
C GLN A 465 21.88 5.50 -28.04
N ASP A 466 20.77 4.89 -27.59
CA ASP A 466 20.77 3.97 -26.45
C ASP A 466 21.63 2.71 -26.68
N PHE A 467 21.93 2.36 -27.94
CA PHE A 467 22.87 1.30 -28.30
C PHE A 467 24.33 1.76 -28.32
N LEU A 468 24.59 3.01 -28.70
CA LEU A 468 25.94 3.58 -28.70
C LEU A 468 26.46 3.76 -27.27
N ASP A 469 25.60 4.25 -26.39
CA ASP A 469 25.91 4.40 -24.95
C ASP A 469 25.74 3.08 -24.16
N ASN A 470 25.18 2.04 -24.80
CA ASN A 470 24.79 0.75 -24.21
C ASN A 470 24.02 0.90 -22.88
N SER A 471 22.93 1.67 -22.92
CA SER A 471 22.16 2.10 -21.75
C SER A 471 21.75 0.96 -20.81
N ASP A 472 21.76 1.27 -19.52
CA ASP A 472 21.41 0.39 -18.41
C ASP A 472 19.87 0.33 -18.27
N ILE A 473 19.25 -0.75 -18.74
CA ILE A 473 17.79 -0.89 -18.89
C ILE A 473 17.21 -1.63 -17.69
N THR A 474 16.08 -1.14 -17.19
CA THR A 474 15.35 -1.76 -16.07
C THR A 474 14.00 -2.29 -16.53
N ILE A 475 13.78 -3.58 -16.35
CA ILE A 475 12.49 -4.25 -16.54
C ILE A 475 11.82 -4.38 -15.17
N ASP A 476 10.59 -3.86 -15.04
CA ASP A 476 9.78 -3.91 -13.82
C ASP A 476 8.85 -5.14 -13.82
N TYR A 477 8.90 -5.95 -12.77
CA TYR A 477 8.00 -7.09 -12.57
C TYR A 477 7.18 -6.92 -11.30
N LYS A 478 5.86 -7.04 -11.44
CA LYS A 478 4.90 -6.97 -10.32
C LYS A 478 3.95 -8.15 -10.30
N ILE A 479 3.59 -8.58 -9.10
CA ILE A 479 2.52 -9.56 -8.84
C ILE A 479 1.64 -8.96 -7.75
N VAL A 480 0.36 -8.80 -8.05
CA VAL A 480 -0.62 -8.18 -7.16
C VAL A 480 -1.78 -9.14 -6.94
N PHE A 481 -2.01 -9.52 -5.70
CA PHE A 481 -3.17 -10.29 -5.28
C PHE A 481 -4.27 -9.32 -4.83
N VAL A 482 -5.44 -9.39 -5.47
CA VAL A 482 -6.60 -8.55 -5.13
C VAL A 482 -7.75 -9.46 -4.71
N LEU A 483 -8.32 -9.22 -3.54
CA LEU A 483 -9.53 -9.91 -3.12
C LEU A 483 -10.71 -9.27 -3.84
N LYS A 484 -11.50 -10.06 -4.56
CA LYS A 484 -12.68 -9.54 -5.25
C LYS A 484 -13.75 -9.12 -4.23
N ASP A 485 -14.44 -8.02 -4.53
CA ASP A 485 -15.51 -7.45 -3.70
C ASP A 485 -15.01 -7.08 -2.28
N ASN A 486 -13.83 -6.46 -2.21
CA ASN A 486 -13.17 -6.03 -0.98
C ASN A 486 -13.67 -4.65 -0.50
N ASP A 487 -14.75 -4.63 0.28
CA ASP A 487 -15.35 -3.39 0.81
C ASP A 487 -14.51 -2.65 1.87
N ILE A 488 -13.29 -3.10 2.23
CA ILE A 488 -12.50 -2.48 3.31
C ILE A 488 -12.29 -0.98 3.07
N ASP A 489 -11.95 -0.56 1.85
CA ASP A 489 -11.67 0.83 1.52
C ASP A 489 -12.92 1.72 1.65
N TYR A 490 -14.08 1.20 1.23
CA TYR A 490 -15.39 1.86 1.35
C TYR A 490 -15.87 1.93 2.82
N ASN A 491 -15.70 0.84 3.57
CA ASN A 491 -16.02 0.79 5.00
C ASN A 491 -15.16 1.77 5.82
N VAL A 492 -13.88 1.94 5.47
CA VAL A 492 -13.00 2.94 6.08
C VAL A 492 -13.49 4.36 5.79
N GLN A 493 -13.87 4.67 4.54
CA GLN A 493 -14.41 5.98 4.18
C GLN A 493 -15.72 6.30 4.91
N ILE A 494 -16.67 5.36 4.98
CA ILE A 494 -17.90 5.50 5.79
C ILE A 494 -17.55 5.76 7.26
N THR A 495 -16.65 4.96 7.83
CA THR A 495 -16.27 5.07 9.25
C THR A 495 -15.63 6.43 9.55
N ILE A 496 -14.72 6.91 8.70
CA ILE A 496 -14.16 8.28 8.79
C ILE A 496 -15.27 9.33 8.72
N GLY A 497 -16.25 9.19 7.82
CA GLY A 497 -17.40 10.08 7.71
C GLY A 497 -18.25 10.15 8.98
N VAL A 498 -18.63 8.99 9.53
CA VAL A 498 -19.43 8.90 10.77
C VAL A 498 -18.68 9.51 11.96
N PHE A 499 -17.41 9.13 12.18
CA PHE A 499 -16.62 9.71 13.27
C PHE A 499 -16.32 11.20 13.06
N THR A 500 -16.25 11.69 11.81
CA THR A 500 -16.15 13.13 11.49
C THR A 500 -17.42 13.88 11.89
N GLY A 501 -18.61 13.32 11.63
CA GLY A 501 -19.89 13.89 12.11
C GLY A 501 -19.94 14.01 13.64
N LEU A 502 -19.56 12.94 14.36
CA LEU A 502 -19.47 12.95 15.82
C LEU A 502 -18.41 13.96 16.33
N ALA A 503 -17.26 14.06 15.66
CA ALA A 503 -16.22 15.01 15.97
C ALA A 503 -16.66 16.47 15.80
N LEU A 504 -17.48 16.77 14.78
CA LEU A 504 -18.08 18.10 14.57
C LEU A 504 -19.07 18.44 15.68
N ILE A 505 -19.97 17.51 16.07
CA ILE A 505 -20.91 17.71 17.19
C ILE A 505 -20.15 17.99 18.50
N PHE A 506 -19.13 17.19 18.81
CA PHE A 506 -18.28 17.39 19.98
C PHE A 506 -17.52 18.74 19.94
N SER A 507 -17.11 19.18 18.75
CA SER A 507 -16.45 20.49 18.54
C SER A 507 -17.41 21.65 18.71
N SER A 508 -18.67 21.51 18.30
CA SER A 508 -19.73 22.48 18.57
C SER A 508 -19.98 22.61 20.08
N VAL A 509 -20.01 21.49 20.82
CA VAL A 509 -20.13 21.50 22.30
C VAL A 509 -18.93 22.19 22.96
N LYS A 510 -17.69 21.91 22.50
CA LYS A 510 -16.48 22.63 22.95
C LYS A 510 -16.56 24.14 22.65
N ALA A 511 -16.94 24.53 21.43
CA ALA A 511 -17.03 25.91 21.00
C ALA A 511 -18.13 26.68 21.76
N TRP A 512 -19.27 26.04 22.03
CA TRP A 512 -20.35 26.57 22.88
C TRP A 512 -19.90 26.76 24.34
N SER A 513 -19.12 25.81 24.89
CA SER A 513 -18.52 25.94 26.20
C SER A 513 -17.52 27.10 26.26
N TYR A 514 -16.66 27.24 25.24
CA TYR A 514 -15.73 28.36 25.09
C TYR A 514 -16.46 29.71 24.97
N TYR A 515 -17.51 29.78 24.15
CA TYR A 515 -18.39 30.93 24.01
C TYR A 515 -18.95 31.37 25.36
N LYS A 516 -19.67 30.47 26.06
CA LYS A 516 -20.28 30.74 27.37
C LYS A 516 -19.26 31.12 28.46
N ARG A 517 -18.02 30.65 28.37
CA ARG A 517 -16.92 30.98 29.30
C ARG A 517 -16.19 32.29 28.98
N ASN A 518 -16.34 32.83 27.78
CA ASN A 518 -15.49 33.94 27.29
C ASN A 518 -16.25 35.15 26.73
N HIS A 519 -17.52 35.00 26.37
CA HIS A 519 -18.40 36.04 25.81
C HIS A 519 -19.75 36.06 26.54
N ASN A 520 -20.38 37.24 26.65
CA ASN A 520 -21.72 37.42 27.25
C ASN A 520 -22.67 38.17 26.28
N GLY A 521 -22.50 37.91 24.98
CA GLY A 521 -23.17 38.62 23.88
C GLY A 521 -22.74 38.04 22.53
N ASN A 522 -23.25 38.61 21.44
CA ASN A 522 -23.27 38.07 20.07
C ASN A 522 -22.05 37.26 19.60
N LEU A 523 -22.32 36.24 18.76
CA LEU A 523 -21.34 35.37 18.13
C LEU A 523 -20.25 36.17 17.41
N SER A 524 -18.99 36.05 17.86
CA SER A 524 -17.85 36.73 17.27
C SER A 524 -17.05 35.81 16.34
N VAL A 525 -16.33 36.40 15.37
CA VAL A 525 -15.43 35.65 14.47
C VAL A 525 -14.40 34.83 15.24
N VAL A 526 -14.00 35.28 16.44
CA VAL A 526 -13.09 34.55 17.34
C VAL A 526 -13.70 33.22 17.80
N VAL A 527 -15.01 33.14 18.02
CA VAL A 527 -15.70 31.88 18.38
C VAL A 527 -15.71 30.91 17.20
N LEU A 528 -15.92 31.40 15.97
CA LEU A 528 -15.86 30.58 14.76
C LEU A 528 -14.45 30.04 14.50
N LEU A 529 -13.41 30.86 14.69
CA LEU A 529 -12.02 30.41 14.61
C LEU A 529 -11.71 29.33 15.67
N TRP A 530 -12.20 29.48 16.90
CA TRP A 530 -12.06 28.44 17.93
C TRP A 530 -12.84 27.17 17.63
N PHE A 531 -14.03 27.26 17.03
CA PHE A 531 -14.75 26.11 16.51
C PHE A 531 -13.93 25.36 15.45
N LEU A 532 -13.33 26.07 14.49
CA LEU A 532 -12.47 25.46 13.46
C LEU A 532 -11.23 24.78 14.08
N ILE A 533 -10.57 25.39 15.08
CA ILE A 533 -9.45 24.78 15.80
C ILE A 533 -9.88 23.49 16.52
N TYR A 534 -11.02 23.51 17.23
CA TYR A 534 -11.54 22.30 17.88
C TYR A 534 -12.01 21.24 16.89
N ALA A 535 -12.58 21.65 15.74
CA ALA A 535 -13.01 20.74 14.66
C ALA A 535 -11.82 20.03 14.03
N MET A 536 -10.77 20.75 13.61
CA MET A 536 -9.51 20.14 13.15
C MET A 536 -8.95 19.19 14.22
N GLY A 537 -8.90 19.61 15.49
CA GLY A 537 -8.49 18.77 16.60
C GLY A 537 -9.29 17.47 16.75
N ALA A 538 -10.62 17.55 16.71
CA ALA A 538 -11.49 16.38 16.88
C ALA A 538 -11.46 15.46 15.64
N ILE A 539 -11.46 16.02 14.43
CA ILE A 539 -11.40 15.27 13.17
C ILE A 539 -10.04 14.58 13.02
N GLY A 540 -8.93 15.26 13.38
CA GLY A 540 -7.60 14.65 13.42
C GLY A 540 -7.52 13.47 14.40
N ASN A 541 -8.15 13.56 15.57
CA ASN A 541 -8.29 12.41 16.47
C ASN A 541 -9.12 11.27 15.86
N ALA A 542 -10.26 11.59 15.24
CA ALA A 542 -11.15 10.62 14.61
C ALA A 542 -10.45 9.84 13.49
N ILE A 543 -9.83 10.54 12.53
CA ILE A 543 -9.09 9.91 11.43
C ILE A 543 -7.94 9.05 11.98
N THR A 544 -7.16 9.57 12.95
CA THR A 544 -6.06 8.80 13.57
C THR A 544 -6.57 7.52 14.23
N PHE A 545 -7.68 7.58 14.97
CA PHE A 545 -8.28 6.41 15.60
C PHE A 545 -8.72 5.37 14.57
N VAL A 546 -9.44 5.77 13.53
CA VAL A 546 -9.89 4.84 12.48
C VAL A 546 -8.71 4.23 11.74
N CYS A 547 -7.72 5.03 11.30
CA CYS A 547 -6.53 4.52 10.61
C CYS A 547 -5.74 3.53 11.48
N ILE A 548 -5.56 3.79 12.78
CA ILE A 548 -4.90 2.84 13.70
C ILE A 548 -5.72 1.55 13.81
N SER A 549 -7.04 1.64 14.02
CA SER A 549 -7.93 0.47 14.12
C SER A 549 -7.90 -0.38 12.85
N THR A 550 -7.94 0.23 11.67
CA THR A 550 -7.83 -0.46 10.37
C THR A 550 -6.46 -1.12 10.19
N CYS A 551 -5.36 -0.42 10.49
CA CYS A 551 -4.02 -1.00 10.34
C CYS A 551 -3.81 -2.17 11.31
N MET A 552 -4.32 -2.08 12.55
CA MET A 552 -4.29 -3.19 13.51
C MET A 552 -5.17 -4.36 13.09
N TYR A 553 -6.36 -4.11 12.54
CA TYR A 553 -7.23 -5.13 11.95
C TYR A 553 -6.49 -5.87 10.82
N LEU A 554 -5.97 -5.13 9.84
CA LEU A 554 -5.24 -5.69 8.69
C LEU A 554 -4.03 -6.50 9.15
N PHE A 555 -3.23 -6.00 10.11
CA PHE A 555 -2.11 -6.74 10.69
C PHE A 555 -2.53 -8.06 11.36
N ILE A 556 -3.56 -8.03 12.23
CA ILE A 556 -4.03 -9.22 12.96
C ILE A 556 -4.57 -10.29 12.00
N PHE A 557 -5.43 -9.90 11.06
CA PHE A 557 -6.04 -10.86 10.14
C PHE A 557 -5.06 -11.34 9.05
N TYR A 558 -4.18 -10.48 8.51
CA TYR A 558 -3.21 -10.89 7.50
C TYR A 558 -2.15 -11.87 8.02
N LYS A 559 -1.63 -11.64 9.25
CA LYS A 559 -0.65 -12.54 9.89
C LYS A 559 -1.29 -13.75 10.60
N GLY A 560 -2.59 -13.67 10.94
CA GLY A 560 -3.30 -14.72 11.70
C GLY A 560 -4.06 -15.75 10.85
N GLN A 561 -4.23 -15.50 9.55
CA GLN A 561 -5.01 -16.35 8.65
C GLN A 561 -4.21 -17.51 8.02
N THR A 562 -4.90 -18.57 7.63
CA THR A 562 -4.33 -19.75 6.93
C THR A 562 -4.67 -19.75 5.44
N VAL A 563 -5.89 -19.33 5.12
CA VAL A 563 -6.46 -19.09 3.79
C VAL A 563 -6.73 -17.58 3.70
N PRO A 564 -6.59 -16.90 2.55
CA PRO A 564 -6.80 -15.44 2.48
C PRO A 564 -8.28 -15.07 2.65
N TYR A 565 -8.61 -14.55 3.83
CA TYR A 565 -9.84 -13.80 4.12
C TYR A 565 -9.62 -12.30 3.97
N VAL A 566 -8.39 -11.82 4.24
CA VAL A 566 -7.99 -10.41 4.20
C VAL A 566 -6.61 -10.32 3.55
N LEU A 567 -6.50 -9.62 2.43
CA LEU A 567 -5.20 -9.31 1.82
C LEU A 567 -4.68 -7.94 2.28
N LEU A 568 -3.39 -7.70 2.08
CA LEU A 568 -2.81 -6.36 2.23
C LEU A 568 -3.43 -5.40 1.21
N PRO A 569 -3.55 -4.09 1.54
CA PRO A 569 -4.00 -3.10 0.58
C PRO A 569 -3.05 -3.01 -0.63
N ASP A 570 -3.63 -2.66 -1.77
CA ASP A 570 -2.93 -2.26 -2.98
C ASP A 570 -2.21 -0.90 -2.81
N GLU A 571 -1.38 -0.53 -3.78
CA GLU A 571 -0.56 0.71 -3.75
C GLU A 571 -1.43 1.98 -3.64
N ASP A 572 -2.56 2.06 -4.35
CA ASP A 572 -3.47 3.22 -4.30
C ASP A 572 -4.14 3.31 -2.90
N SER A 573 -4.60 2.19 -2.36
CA SER A 573 -5.23 2.12 -1.03
C SER A 573 -4.25 2.39 0.11
N GLU A 574 -2.99 1.97 -0.02
CA GLU A 574 -1.95 2.36 0.92
C GLU A 574 -1.67 3.88 0.88
N GLU A 575 -1.65 4.49 -0.31
CA GLU A 575 -1.50 5.94 -0.48
C GLU A 575 -2.66 6.74 0.14
N LYS A 576 -3.92 6.25 0.02
CA LYS A 576 -5.08 6.83 0.72
C LYS A 576 -4.87 6.85 2.24
N ILE A 577 -4.47 5.73 2.83
CA ILE A 577 -4.20 5.61 4.28
C ILE A 577 -3.08 6.58 4.71
N ARG A 578 -1.98 6.62 3.93
CA ARG A 578 -0.85 7.54 4.16
C ARG A 578 -1.28 9.01 4.09
N THR A 579 -2.16 9.35 3.16
CA THR A 579 -2.75 10.69 3.00
C THR A 579 -3.63 11.06 4.19
N TYR A 580 -4.53 10.18 4.63
CA TYR A 580 -5.39 10.42 5.79
C TYR A 580 -4.58 10.68 7.08
N ILE A 581 -3.53 9.89 7.32
CA ILE A 581 -2.62 10.09 8.48
C ILE A 581 -1.90 11.44 8.38
N THR A 582 -1.47 11.86 7.19
CA THR A 582 -0.79 13.15 6.96
C THR A 582 -1.71 14.35 7.21
N VAL A 583 -2.98 14.26 6.78
CA VAL A 583 -4.02 15.27 7.08
C VAL A 583 -4.30 15.33 8.58
N ALA A 584 -4.47 14.17 9.23
CA ALA A 584 -4.74 14.09 10.66
C ALA A 584 -3.60 14.70 11.52
N PHE A 585 -2.35 14.43 11.16
CA PHE A 585 -1.17 15.03 11.78
C PHE A 585 -1.12 16.55 11.60
N SER A 586 -1.42 17.04 10.39
CA SER A 586 -1.48 18.48 10.09
C SER A 586 -2.55 19.20 10.95
N PHE A 587 -3.73 18.58 11.10
CA PHE A 587 -4.79 19.08 11.98
C PHE A 587 -4.42 19.05 13.48
N LYS A 588 -3.65 18.04 13.94
CA LYS A 588 -3.09 18.01 15.30
C LYS A 588 -2.13 19.16 15.56
N ILE A 589 -1.27 19.52 14.60
CA ILE A 589 -0.37 20.68 14.71
C ILE A 589 -1.18 21.98 14.85
N ALA A 590 -2.24 22.17 14.05
CA ALA A 590 -3.11 23.34 14.15
C ALA A 590 -3.80 23.45 15.53
N GLU A 591 -4.31 22.35 16.09
CA GLU A 591 -4.87 22.33 17.45
C GLU A 591 -3.81 22.67 18.51
N MET A 592 -2.58 22.14 18.40
CA MET A 592 -1.49 22.44 19.33
C MET A 592 -1.08 23.93 19.29
N ILE A 593 -0.97 24.53 18.11
CA ILE A 593 -0.67 25.97 17.98
C ILE A 593 -1.77 26.81 18.63
N GLY A 594 -3.04 26.45 18.41
CA GLY A 594 -4.18 27.08 19.08
C GLY A 594 -4.07 27.00 20.60
N PHE A 595 -3.78 25.83 21.16
CA PHE A 595 -3.60 25.69 22.61
C PHE A 595 -2.40 26.47 23.15
N VAL A 596 -1.26 26.53 22.46
CA VAL A 596 -0.10 27.36 22.88
C VAL A 596 -0.50 28.84 22.96
N TYR A 597 -1.21 29.34 21.95
CA TYR A 597 -1.74 30.71 21.93
C TYR A 597 -2.74 31.00 23.07
N GLN A 598 -3.56 30.01 23.46
CA GLN A 598 -4.43 30.14 24.64
C GLN A 598 -3.61 30.20 25.94
N HIS A 599 -2.58 29.36 26.10
CA HIS A 599 -1.73 29.37 27.29
C HIS A 599 -0.95 30.68 27.44
N TRP A 600 -0.50 31.30 26.35
CA TRP A 600 0.12 32.63 26.36
C TRP A 600 -0.83 33.77 26.80
N ARG A 601 -2.14 33.55 26.81
CA ARG A 601 -3.15 34.54 27.23
C ARG A 601 -3.72 34.29 28.63
N LEU A 602 -3.30 33.22 29.30
CA LEU A 602 -3.76 32.82 30.63
C LEU A 602 -3.22 33.80 31.69
N SER A 603 -4.12 34.37 32.50
CA SER A 603 -3.75 35.39 33.50
C SER A 603 -3.79 34.81 34.91
N VAL A 604 -2.65 34.81 35.61
CA VAL A 604 -2.51 34.32 36.99
C VAL A 604 -2.26 35.49 37.94
N PHE A 605 -2.95 35.47 39.08
CA PHE A 605 -2.80 36.42 40.17
C PHE A 605 -2.43 35.68 41.45
N PHE A 606 -1.41 36.19 42.13
CA PHE A 606 -1.04 35.77 43.48
C PHE A 606 -1.60 36.80 44.46
N ILE A 607 -2.37 36.32 45.43
CA ILE A 607 -3.01 37.13 46.48
C ILE A 607 -2.31 36.77 47.77
N ASP A 608 -1.29 37.56 48.12
CA ASP A 608 -0.63 37.51 49.43
C ASP A 608 -1.60 38.07 50.48
N TRP A 609 -1.92 37.28 51.50
CA TRP A 609 -2.84 37.70 52.57
C TRP A 609 -2.13 38.52 53.65
N GLU A 610 -0.80 38.55 53.66
CA GLU A 610 0.00 39.29 54.63
C GLU A 610 0.23 40.73 54.14
N GLN A 611 -0.54 41.67 54.68
CA GLN A 611 -0.52 43.07 54.23
C GLN A 611 0.81 43.76 54.62
N PRO A 612 1.50 44.44 53.69
CA PRO A 612 2.76 45.11 54.00
C PRO A 612 2.55 46.18 55.06
N ARG A 613 3.18 45.99 56.23
CA ARG A 613 3.10 46.89 57.38
C ARG A 613 3.72 48.22 56.99
N THR A 614 2.88 49.24 56.75
CA THR A 614 3.33 50.55 56.31
C THR A 614 4.01 51.28 57.46
N ILE A 615 5.34 51.44 57.37
CA ILE A 615 6.05 52.43 58.19
C ILE A 615 5.43 53.80 57.86
N HIS A 616 4.72 54.37 58.84
CA HIS A 616 4.24 55.74 58.75
C HIS A 616 5.42 56.68 58.99
N ASP A 617 6.18 56.97 57.95
CA ASP A 617 7.07 58.13 57.90
C ASP A 617 6.23 59.41 58.03
N GLN A 618 5.95 59.81 59.28
CA GLN A 618 5.53 61.18 59.55
C GLN A 618 6.72 62.09 59.21
N PRO A 619 6.60 63.02 58.24
CA PRO A 619 7.65 63.97 57.97
C PRO A 619 7.82 64.86 59.19
N LYS A 620 8.87 64.61 59.96
CA LYS A 620 9.16 65.30 61.22
C LYS A 620 9.58 66.73 60.91
N TYR A 621 8.62 67.64 60.96
CA TYR A 621 8.82 69.05 60.68
C TYR A 621 9.59 69.70 61.85
N ASP A 622 10.92 69.58 61.82
CA ASP A 622 11.81 70.23 62.79
C ASP A 622 11.82 71.74 62.55
N SER A 623 10.93 72.45 63.26
CA SER A 623 10.88 73.92 63.28
C SER A 623 12.22 74.49 63.76
N PRO A 624 12.82 75.45 63.01
CA PRO A 624 14.22 75.86 63.21
C PRO A 624 14.51 76.52 64.57
N HIS A 625 13.48 76.96 65.30
CA HIS A 625 13.63 77.66 66.59
C HIS A 625 13.88 76.76 67.81
N THR A 626 14.06 75.44 67.66
CA THR A 626 14.31 74.53 68.80
C THR A 626 15.70 73.89 68.84
N SER A 627 16.52 74.05 67.79
CA SER A 627 17.89 73.51 67.71
C SER A 627 18.84 74.14 68.74
N LEU A 628 18.85 75.48 68.85
CA LEU A 628 19.72 76.22 69.76
C LEU A 628 19.45 75.95 71.25
N ARG A 629 18.21 75.61 71.64
CA ARG A 629 17.87 75.40 73.06
C ARG A 629 18.36 74.06 73.62
N LYS A 630 18.64 73.07 72.75
CA LYS A 630 19.19 71.76 73.14
C LYS A 630 20.71 71.75 73.35
N LEU A 631 21.43 72.76 72.85
CA LEU A 631 22.89 72.85 73.01
C LEU A 631 23.35 73.39 74.38
N TYR A 632 22.43 73.96 75.18
CA TYR A 632 22.75 74.57 76.47
C TYR A 632 22.01 73.97 77.69
N SER A 633 21.17 72.95 77.50
CA SER A 633 20.38 72.35 78.60
C SER A 633 21.19 71.47 79.58
N ASN A 634 22.40 71.05 79.22
CA ASN A 634 23.23 70.11 80.01
C ASN A 634 24.06 70.81 81.11
N ARG A 635 23.44 71.67 81.94
CA ARG A 635 24.16 72.32 83.06
C ARG A 635 23.41 72.38 84.41
N PHE A 636 22.15 71.95 84.51
CA PHE A 636 21.42 71.90 85.79
C PHE A 636 20.59 70.61 85.96
N PRO A 637 20.53 70.01 87.18
CA PRO A 637 19.72 68.81 87.45
C PRO A 637 18.20 69.02 87.38
N LYS A 638 17.45 67.91 87.41
CA LYS A 638 15.98 67.86 87.27
C LYS A 638 15.23 68.36 88.52
N GLY A 639 14.06 68.95 88.29
CA GLY A 639 12.93 68.94 89.23
C GLY A 639 11.81 68.01 88.73
N GLU A 640 10.94 67.56 89.63
CA GLU A 640 9.86 66.60 89.33
C GLU A 640 8.55 67.26 88.84
N GLY A 641 7.70 66.49 88.16
CA GLY A 641 6.33 66.92 87.82
C GLY A 641 5.49 65.80 87.19
N LYS A 642 4.29 65.52 87.75
CA LYS A 642 3.38 64.46 87.30
C LYS A 642 2.07 65.05 86.73
N SER A 643 1.69 64.65 85.51
CA SER A 643 0.30 64.48 85.03
C SER A 643 0.35 63.86 83.62
N SER A 644 -0.44 62.88 83.14
CA SER A 644 -1.67 62.17 83.55
C SER A 644 -2.98 62.59 82.84
N ARG A 645 -3.57 61.63 82.10
CA ARG A 645 -4.99 61.56 81.62
C ARG A 645 -5.41 62.63 80.57
N ILE A 646 -6.40 62.41 79.70
CA ILE A 646 -7.18 61.23 79.24
C ILE A 646 -7.67 61.51 77.80
N THR A 647 -8.00 60.49 77.00
CA THR A 647 -8.80 60.63 75.76
C THR A 647 -10.04 59.73 75.82
N SER A 648 -11.17 60.18 75.27
CA SER A 648 -12.53 59.70 75.57
C SER A 648 -13.16 58.77 74.52
N ASP A 649 -14.28 58.14 74.91
CA ASP A 649 -14.90 56.98 74.26
C ASP A 649 -15.67 57.21 72.94
N VAL A 650 -15.56 56.18 72.08
CA VAL A 650 -16.64 55.39 71.44
C VAL A 650 -18.09 55.91 71.54
N ILE A 651 -18.79 55.95 70.39
CA ILE A 651 -20.26 55.94 70.29
C ILE A 651 -20.70 54.77 69.38
N ALA A 652 -21.76 54.04 69.74
CA ALA A 652 -21.99 52.67 69.24
C ALA A 652 -23.44 52.29 68.86
N SER A 653 -23.60 51.52 67.79
CA SER A 653 -24.85 50.86 67.35
C SER A 653 -24.61 49.39 66.99
N LYS A 654 -25.15 48.37 67.69
CA LYS A 654 -26.53 48.00 68.09
C LYS A 654 -27.33 47.23 67.02
N ARG A 655 -27.47 45.91 67.23
CA ARG A 655 -28.79 45.23 67.22
C ARG A 655 -28.78 44.02 68.18
N LYS A 656 -29.97 43.58 68.64
CA LYS A 656 -30.15 42.76 69.86
C LYS A 656 -31.48 41.99 69.88
N ARG A 657 -31.47 40.70 70.24
CA ARG A 657 -32.56 39.87 70.82
C ARG A 657 -31.92 38.55 71.33
N ARG A 658 -32.01 38.22 72.63
CA ARG A 658 -33.04 37.42 73.37
C ARG A 658 -32.96 35.89 73.12
N SER A 659 -33.17 34.96 74.08
CA SER A 659 -33.14 35.00 75.56
C SER A 659 -33.29 33.59 76.20
N HIS A 660 -32.75 33.42 77.43
CA HIS A 660 -32.98 32.42 78.51
C HIS A 660 -32.08 31.14 78.55
N ARG A 661 -31.48 30.66 79.68
CA ARG A 661 -31.89 30.35 81.10
C ARG A 661 -32.97 29.25 81.18
N THR A 662 -32.96 28.20 82.03
CA THR A 662 -32.17 27.69 83.21
C THR A 662 -32.22 26.13 83.17
N ASN A 663 -31.55 25.27 83.97
CA ASN A 663 -30.80 25.29 85.25
C ASN A 663 -29.48 24.45 85.08
N ARG A 664 -28.59 24.06 86.03
CA ARG A 664 -28.49 23.83 87.51
C ARG A 664 -28.88 22.41 88.02
N ASN A 665 -28.16 21.95 89.08
CA ASN A 665 -28.17 20.66 89.82
C ASN A 665 -27.18 19.59 89.27
N THR A 666 -26.37 18.85 90.06
CA THR A 666 -25.91 19.01 91.47
C THR A 666 -24.57 18.24 91.67
N SER A 667 -23.77 18.63 92.68
CA SER A 667 -22.51 17.97 93.14
C SER A 667 -22.79 16.65 93.93
N PRO A 668 -21.81 15.86 94.49
CA PRO A 668 -20.52 16.28 95.10
C PRO A 668 -19.28 15.33 94.99
N SER A 669 -18.13 15.80 95.51
CA SER A 669 -17.09 15.10 96.35
C SER A 669 -16.45 13.74 95.94
N GLU A 670 -15.17 13.41 96.20
CA GLU A 670 -14.01 14.16 96.75
C GLU A 670 -12.66 13.39 96.63
N LEU A 671 -11.54 14.14 96.61
CA LEU A 671 -10.24 13.89 97.28
C LEU A 671 -9.32 12.69 96.90
N SER A 672 -8.04 12.79 97.33
CA SER A 672 -6.86 11.91 97.10
C SER A 672 -6.34 11.85 95.64
N LYS A 673 -5.07 12.15 95.27
CA LYS A 673 -3.79 12.50 95.95
C LYS A 673 -2.93 11.31 96.41
N SER A 674 -1.61 11.41 96.19
CA SER A 674 -0.53 10.39 96.34
C SER A 674 -0.48 9.36 95.19
N SER A 675 0.68 8.79 94.78
CA SER A 675 2.08 9.15 95.09
C SER A 675 3.06 8.70 93.99
N SER A 676 4.13 9.48 93.88
CA SER A 676 5.41 9.25 93.18
C SER A 676 6.12 7.92 93.50
N ILE A 677 6.78 7.36 92.47
CA ILE A 677 8.19 6.90 92.42
C ILE A 677 8.46 6.59 90.93
N GLU A 678 9.06 7.52 90.19
CA GLU A 678 10.52 7.69 89.99
C GLU A 678 11.08 6.73 88.92
N LYS A 679 11.71 7.30 87.87
CA LYS A 679 12.23 6.55 86.72
C LYS A 679 13.50 7.22 86.21
N TYR A 680 14.61 6.49 86.24
CA TYR A 680 15.93 7.01 85.86
C TYR A 680 16.02 7.31 84.36
N THR A 681 16.64 8.44 84.01
CA THR A 681 17.06 8.80 82.65
C THR A 681 18.56 9.07 82.65
N PRO A 682 19.35 8.56 81.70
CA PRO A 682 20.74 8.97 81.54
C PRO A 682 20.81 10.40 81.01
N ASP A 683 21.75 11.18 81.55
CA ASP A 683 21.98 12.57 81.19
C ASP A 683 22.62 12.73 79.81
N PHE A 684 22.30 13.84 79.12
CA PHE A 684 23.24 14.47 78.20
C PHE A 684 23.02 15.99 78.12
N SER A 685 23.03 16.62 79.29
CA SER A 685 23.59 17.98 79.39
C SER A 685 25.09 17.96 79.01
N SER A 686 25.72 19.03 78.51
CA SER A 686 25.33 20.44 78.50
C SER A 686 25.95 21.19 77.30
N VAL A 687 25.39 22.37 76.98
CA VAL A 687 26.10 23.65 76.69
C VAL A 687 25.04 24.75 76.48
N CYS A 688 25.39 26.01 76.72
CA CYS A 688 24.53 27.21 76.53
C CYS A 688 23.28 27.34 77.46
N SER A 689 23.51 27.26 78.77
CA SER A 689 22.66 27.97 79.74
C SER A 689 22.89 29.48 79.65
N ILE A 690 22.08 30.20 78.87
CA ILE A 690 22.05 31.67 78.88
C ILE A 690 20.86 32.14 79.72
N ALA A 691 21.14 32.92 80.77
CA ALA A 691 20.10 33.52 81.60
C ALA A 691 19.28 34.55 80.81
N ARG A 692 17.94 34.49 80.92
CA ARG A 692 17.04 35.50 80.34
C ARG A 692 17.36 36.87 80.94
N SER A 693 17.65 37.84 80.08
CA SER A 693 17.76 39.25 80.48
C SER A 693 16.43 39.98 80.21
N PRO A 694 16.09 41.05 80.97
CA PRO A 694 14.85 41.82 80.76
C PRO A 694 14.72 42.51 79.39
N LEU A 695 15.77 42.50 78.56
CA LEU A 695 15.75 43.05 77.20
C LEU A 695 14.97 42.17 76.19
N GLN A 696 14.66 40.92 76.53
CA GLN A 696 14.04 39.98 75.59
C GLN A 696 12.53 40.26 75.40
N GLU A 697 11.77 40.57 76.46
CA GLU A 697 10.36 40.98 76.36
C GLU A 697 10.16 42.31 75.62
N ALA A 698 11.16 43.20 75.68
CA ALA A 698 11.17 44.45 74.89
C ALA A 698 11.46 44.20 73.39
N THR A 699 12.00 43.04 73.04
CA THR A 699 12.33 42.67 71.65
C THR A 699 11.16 41.95 70.98
N GLU A 700 10.42 41.10 71.70
CA GLU A 700 9.23 40.40 71.19
C GLU A 700 8.08 41.32 70.74
N ARG A 701 8.02 42.56 71.25
CA ARG A 701 7.06 43.58 70.79
C ARG A 701 7.51 44.34 69.54
N ASN A 702 8.80 44.32 69.22
CA ASN A 702 9.40 45.09 68.13
C ASN A 702 9.79 44.23 66.92
N SER A 703 9.77 42.90 67.04
CA SER A 703 9.94 41.95 65.92
C SER A 703 8.82 42.04 64.87
N HIS A 704 7.73 42.72 65.19
CA HIS A 704 6.53 42.82 64.35
C HIS A 704 6.49 44.03 63.40
N ASP A 705 7.48 44.93 63.40
CA ASP A 705 7.47 46.15 62.57
C ASP A 705 8.36 46.08 61.31
N PHE A 706 8.90 44.91 60.97
CA PHE A 706 9.66 44.74 59.73
C PHE A 706 8.76 44.65 58.48
N PRO A 707 9.19 45.19 57.32
CA PRO A 707 8.43 45.13 56.09
C PRO A 707 8.38 43.70 55.53
N ILE A 708 7.16 43.18 55.39
CA ILE A 708 6.86 41.88 54.76
C ILE A 708 7.38 41.86 53.31
N SER A 709 7.86 40.69 52.87
CA SER A 709 8.69 40.58 51.69
C SER A 709 8.10 39.69 50.58
N VAL A 710 8.49 40.02 49.35
CA VAL A 710 8.00 39.43 48.10
C VAL A 710 8.54 38.00 47.86
N TRP A 711 9.48 37.50 48.67
CA TRP A 711 10.09 36.17 48.46
C TRP A 711 9.08 35.02 48.47
N ARG A 712 8.04 35.07 49.31
CA ARG A 712 6.97 34.04 49.32
C ARG A 712 6.22 34.01 47.99
N THR A 713 5.80 35.18 47.49
CA THR A 713 5.14 35.32 46.19
C THR A 713 6.04 34.88 45.01
N TYR A 714 7.34 35.21 45.04
CA TYR A 714 8.29 34.74 44.02
C TYR A 714 8.50 33.22 44.07
N PHE A 715 8.54 32.62 45.26
CA PHE A 715 8.69 31.18 45.45
C PHE A 715 7.49 30.39 44.91
N ILE A 716 6.26 30.81 45.24
CA ILE A 716 5.03 30.21 44.70
C ILE A 716 4.98 30.34 43.17
N ALA A 717 5.34 31.50 42.61
CA ALA A 717 5.39 31.70 41.16
C ALA A 717 6.44 30.78 40.48
N ASN A 718 7.59 30.54 41.12
CA ASN A 718 8.63 29.65 40.63
C ASN A 718 8.18 28.17 40.62
N GLU A 719 7.57 27.68 41.70
CA GLU A 719 6.99 26.33 41.72
C GLU A 719 5.84 26.16 40.71
N TRP A 720 5.00 27.19 40.51
CA TRP A 720 3.98 27.19 39.46
C TRP A 720 4.59 27.03 38.05
N CYS A 721 5.66 27.74 37.73
CA CYS A 721 6.39 27.58 36.46
C CYS A 721 7.01 26.18 36.30
N LYS A 722 7.51 25.58 37.39
CA LYS A 722 8.02 24.18 37.37
C LYS A 722 6.93 23.14 37.13
N LEU A 723 5.68 23.42 37.51
CA LEU A 723 4.54 22.53 37.23
C LEU A 723 4.12 22.58 35.75
N GLN A 724 4.09 23.76 35.12
CA GLN A 724 3.63 23.94 33.73
C GLN A 724 4.38 23.05 32.72
N THR A 725 5.69 22.87 32.91
CA THR A 725 6.53 22.08 31.99
C THR A 725 6.56 20.58 32.31
N ARG A 726 5.92 20.13 33.41
CA ARG A 726 6.12 18.77 33.94
C ARG A 726 5.15 17.75 33.31
N ARG A 727 5.63 17.07 32.27
CA ARG A 727 4.92 15.95 31.61
C ARG A 727 4.67 14.77 32.56
N ARG A 728 3.62 13.98 32.28
CA ARG A 728 3.35 12.71 32.97
C ARG A 728 4.34 11.60 32.54
N ILE A 729 4.79 11.57 31.30
CA ILE A 729 5.69 10.52 30.77
C ILE A 729 7.06 11.12 30.41
N ASN A 730 8.12 10.31 30.49
CA ASN A 730 9.46 10.69 30.06
C ASN A 730 9.65 10.33 28.58
N ILE A 731 9.86 11.35 27.74
CA ILE A 731 9.99 11.20 26.28
C ILE A 731 11.23 10.36 25.93
N ALA A 732 12.35 10.56 26.63
CA ALA A 732 13.58 9.82 26.34
C ALA A 732 13.41 8.31 26.60
N LEU A 733 12.79 7.95 27.73
CA LEU A 733 12.47 6.55 28.04
C LEU A 733 11.42 5.98 27.08
N GLN A 734 10.43 6.78 26.66
CA GLN A 734 9.44 6.37 25.65
C GLN A 734 10.13 5.97 24.34
N SER A 735 11.02 6.81 23.81
CA SER A 735 11.76 6.52 22.58
C SER A 735 12.72 5.33 22.74
N ILE A 736 13.50 5.28 23.82
CA ILE A 736 14.44 4.18 24.09
C ILE A 736 13.69 2.85 24.19
N TYR A 737 12.67 2.74 25.04
CA TYR A 737 11.93 1.47 25.19
C TYR A 737 11.18 1.07 23.92
N THR A 738 10.66 2.01 23.12
CA THR A 738 10.04 1.69 21.83
C THR A 738 11.05 1.07 20.86
N LEU A 739 12.22 1.69 20.70
CA LEU A 739 13.28 1.18 19.82
C LEU A 739 13.84 -0.17 20.32
N CYS A 740 14.11 -0.29 21.62
CA CYS A 740 14.58 -1.54 22.21
C CYS A 740 13.57 -2.68 22.03
N ILE A 741 12.26 -2.45 22.19
CA ILE A 741 11.25 -3.50 22.00
C ILE A 741 11.16 -3.92 20.52
N LEU A 742 11.22 -2.96 19.58
CA LEU A 742 11.20 -3.29 18.14
C LEU A 742 12.41 -4.17 17.75
N GLN A 743 13.60 -3.84 18.28
CA GLN A 743 14.85 -4.53 17.93
C GLN A 743 15.07 -5.85 18.69
N ILE A 744 14.73 -5.92 19.99
CA ILE A 744 14.96 -7.12 20.83
C ILE A 744 14.03 -8.27 20.45
N PHE A 745 12.81 -7.98 20.00
CA PHE A 745 11.81 -8.97 19.60
C PHE A 745 11.78 -9.24 18.07
N ASP A 746 12.75 -8.71 17.31
CA ASP A 746 12.84 -8.78 15.82
C ASP A 746 11.51 -8.42 15.13
N LEU A 747 10.81 -7.39 15.64
CA LEU A 747 9.51 -6.97 15.11
C LEU A 747 9.62 -6.35 13.71
N GLU A 748 10.83 -6.07 13.23
CA GLU A 748 11.12 -5.71 11.83
C GLU A 748 10.68 -6.84 10.87
N SER A 749 10.95 -8.11 11.21
CA SER A 749 10.50 -9.28 10.43
C SER A 749 8.97 -9.39 10.34
N TRP A 750 8.24 -8.80 11.30
CA TRP A 750 6.78 -8.75 11.28
C TRP A 750 6.21 -7.63 10.39
N MET A 751 7.00 -6.59 10.05
CA MET A 751 6.59 -5.49 9.15
C MET A 751 6.63 -5.90 7.67
N LEU A 752 7.29 -7.01 7.34
CA LEU A 752 7.39 -7.55 5.99
C LEU A 752 6.03 -8.05 5.47
N ALA A 753 5.77 -7.82 4.18
CA ALA A 753 4.58 -8.22 3.43
C ALA A 753 4.49 -9.74 3.11
N ILE A 754 4.87 -10.58 4.07
CA ILE A 754 4.85 -12.04 4.03
C ILE A 754 3.87 -12.50 5.13
N PRO A 755 3.02 -13.53 4.96
CA PRO A 755 2.09 -13.96 6.01
C PRO A 755 2.81 -14.52 7.25
N GLU A 756 3.99 -15.10 7.08
CA GLU A 756 4.81 -15.68 8.16
C GLU A 756 5.59 -14.62 8.98
N SER A 757 6.05 -15.05 10.15
CA SER A 757 6.82 -14.26 11.13
C SER A 757 8.24 -14.80 11.37
N THR A 758 8.66 -15.81 10.61
CA THR A 758 9.94 -16.52 10.81
C THR A 758 11.09 -15.85 10.04
N ALA A 759 12.12 -15.40 10.77
CA ALA A 759 13.28 -14.69 10.22
C ALA A 759 14.22 -15.53 9.31
N ALA A 760 13.85 -16.78 9.00
CA ALA A 760 14.71 -17.74 8.29
C ALA A 760 14.89 -17.42 6.80
N ASP A 761 13.83 -16.96 6.12
CA ASP A 761 13.87 -16.63 4.68
C ASP A 761 13.93 -15.13 4.45
N ARG A 762 15.08 -14.50 4.78
CA ARG A 762 15.39 -13.12 4.33
C ARG A 762 15.67 -13.08 2.82
N SER A 763 14.64 -13.31 2.02
CA SER A 763 14.63 -12.95 0.59
C SER A 763 14.84 -11.43 0.49
N PRO A 764 15.91 -10.93 -0.16
CA PRO A 764 16.29 -9.52 -0.13
C PRO A 764 15.42 -8.63 -1.06
N LYS A 765 14.14 -8.99 -1.21
CA LYS A 765 13.17 -8.43 -2.17
C LYS A 765 11.72 -8.39 -1.65
N ALA A 766 11.47 -8.66 -0.37
CA ALA A 766 10.20 -8.34 0.27
C ALA A 766 10.25 -6.90 0.78
N GLU A 767 9.41 -6.02 0.22
CA GLU A 767 9.36 -4.61 0.61
C GLU A 767 8.55 -4.42 1.91
N ASN A 768 8.90 -3.40 2.70
CA ASN A 768 8.17 -3.05 3.92
C ASN A 768 6.83 -2.41 3.55
N ASN A 769 5.72 -3.00 4.00
CA ASN A 769 4.40 -2.44 3.78
C ASN A 769 4.08 -1.37 4.85
N PHE A 770 3.60 -0.19 4.44
CA PHE A 770 3.38 0.94 5.36
C PHE A 770 2.27 0.63 6.37
N THR A 771 1.23 -0.10 5.99
CA THR A 771 0.13 -0.49 6.90
C THR A 771 0.63 -1.40 8.03
N LEU A 772 1.45 -2.40 7.71
CA LEU A 772 2.04 -3.30 8.71
C LEU A 772 3.05 -2.57 9.61
N GLN A 773 3.92 -1.74 9.02
CA GLN A 773 4.88 -0.91 9.77
C GLN A 773 4.16 0.06 10.71
N TYR A 774 3.12 0.75 10.23
CA TYR A 774 2.35 1.69 11.03
C TYR A 774 1.61 1.00 12.18
N ALA A 775 1.02 -0.19 11.94
CA ALA A 775 0.36 -0.99 12.96
C ALA A 775 1.33 -1.36 14.10
N ILE A 776 2.45 -2.01 13.78
CA ILE A 776 3.43 -2.51 14.76
C ILE A 776 4.06 -1.35 15.54
N CYS A 777 4.57 -0.32 14.85
CA CYS A 777 5.20 0.82 15.51
C CYS A 777 4.22 1.57 16.43
N THR A 778 2.96 1.74 16.00
CA THR A 778 1.95 2.40 16.83
C THR A 778 1.53 1.52 18.02
N PHE A 779 1.37 0.22 17.82
CA PHE A 779 1.04 -0.73 18.91
C PHE A 779 2.12 -0.75 20.00
N VAL A 780 3.40 -0.86 19.62
CA VAL A 780 4.52 -0.83 20.57
C VAL A 780 4.58 0.52 21.28
N TYR A 781 4.48 1.63 20.56
CA TYR A 781 4.52 2.96 21.16
C TYR A 781 3.37 3.20 22.14
N ILE A 782 2.14 2.80 21.80
CA ILE A 782 0.98 2.87 22.71
C ILE A 782 1.18 1.97 23.92
N SER A 783 1.71 0.75 23.75
CA SER A 783 1.96 -0.18 24.86
C SER A 783 3.01 0.36 25.84
N VAL A 784 4.11 0.94 25.34
CA VAL A 784 5.12 1.62 26.18
C VAL A 784 4.55 2.85 26.88
N TYR A 785 3.70 3.62 26.20
CA TYR A 785 3.00 4.77 26.79
C TYR A 785 2.09 4.34 27.94
N LEU A 786 1.27 3.29 27.73
CA LEU A 786 0.35 2.76 28.72
C LEU A 786 1.10 2.17 29.92
N MET A 787 2.21 1.46 29.71
CA MET A 787 3.03 0.93 30.79
C MET A 787 3.68 2.04 31.63
N GLN A 788 4.27 3.06 31.00
CA GLN A 788 4.81 4.22 31.74
C GLN A 788 3.72 5.00 32.49
N TRP A 789 2.55 5.16 31.88
CA TRP A 789 1.40 5.82 32.50
C TRP A 789 0.89 5.04 33.72
N LEU A 790 0.72 3.72 33.58
CA LEU A 790 0.25 2.83 34.64
C LEU A 790 1.22 2.83 35.81
N VAL A 791 2.51 2.56 35.58
CA VAL A 791 3.55 2.57 36.62
C VAL A 791 3.59 3.90 37.38
N ARG A 792 3.44 5.03 36.68
CA ARG A 792 3.41 6.34 37.34
C ARG A 792 2.14 6.56 38.14
N PHE A 793 0.97 6.18 37.63
CA PHE A 793 -0.31 6.37 38.31
C PHE A 793 -0.45 5.46 39.53
N THR A 794 -0.15 4.17 39.39
CA THR A 794 -0.33 3.17 40.46
C THR A 794 0.74 3.25 41.54
N PHE A 795 2.01 3.46 41.19
CA PHE A 795 3.12 3.50 42.15
C PHE A 795 3.55 4.94 42.50
N TYR A 796 3.99 5.72 41.51
CA TYR A 796 4.68 7.01 41.80
C TYR A 796 3.75 8.07 42.39
N GLU A 797 2.58 8.32 41.79
CA GLU A 797 1.67 9.39 42.22
C GLU A 797 0.85 8.99 43.46
N ARG A 798 0.63 7.68 43.69
CA ARG A 798 -0.08 7.15 44.86
C ARG A 798 0.80 6.98 46.11
N TYR A 799 2.02 6.44 45.98
CA TYR A 799 2.85 6.08 47.14
C TYR A 799 4.04 7.03 47.37
N ILE A 800 4.53 7.73 46.33
CA ILE A 800 5.77 8.52 46.44
C ILE A 800 5.48 10.03 46.51
N ARG A 801 4.80 10.62 45.51
CA ARG A 801 4.59 12.07 45.50
C ARG A 801 3.46 12.58 44.60
N ASN A 802 2.29 12.85 45.18
CA ASN A 802 1.36 13.82 44.60
C ASN A 802 1.97 15.24 44.65
N ARG A 803 2.41 15.76 43.50
CA ARG A 803 3.01 17.10 43.38
C ARG A 803 1.99 18.24 43.30
N LEU A 804 0.74 17.95 42.91
CA LEU A 804 -0.31 18.97 42.81
C LEU A 804 -0.85 19.33 44.20
N GLN A 805 -1.11 18.32 45.04
CA GLN A 805 -1.48 18.56 46.44
C GLN A 805 -0.39 19.35 47.16
N LYS A 806 0.88 18.93 47.03
CA LYS A 806 2.02 19.64 47.64
C LYS A 806 2.23 21.08 47.16
N PHE A 807 1.61 21.50 46.06
CA PHE A 807 1.57 22.91 45.66
C PHE A 807 0.42 23.68 46.34
N VAL A 808 -0.75 23.04 46.49
CA VAL A 808 -1.88 23.58 47.26
C VAL A 808 -1.51 23.74 48.74
N ASP A 809 -0.93 22.70 49.35
CA ASP A 809 -0.43 22.72 50.73
C ASP A 809 0.57 23.88 50.96
N LEU A 810 1.50 24.04 50.01
CA LEU A 810 2.51 25.10 50.02
C LEU A 810 1.90 26.50 49.87
N CYS A 811 0.83 26.66 49.08
CA CYS A 811 0.11 27.94 48.99
C CYS A 811 -0.46 28.36 50.35
N SER A 812 -1.08 27.44 51.10
CA SER A 812 -1.55 27.70 52.47
C SER A 812 -0.43 28.04 53.45
N ILE A 813 0.68 27.28 53.44
CA ILE A 813 1.82 27.53 54.32
C ILE A 813 2.48 28.89 54.00
N ALA A 814 2.51 29.28 52.73
CA ALA A 814 3.06 30.58 52.30
C ALA A 814 2.07 31.76 52.44
N ASN A 815 0.85 31.54 52.95
CA ASN A 815 -0.21 32.54 53.11
C ASN A 815 -0.58 33.29 51.79
N ILE A 816 -0.49 32.60 50.64
CA ILE A 816 -0.79 33.14 49.31
C ILE A 816 -1.86 32.30 48.60
N SER A 817 -3.01 32.90 48.31
CA SER A 817 -3.98 32.31 47.37
C SER A 817 -3.55 32.52 45.91
N VAL A 818 -3.91 31.59 45.03
CA VAL A 818 -3.66 31.68 43.57
C VAL A 818 -4.99 31.75 42.82
N PHE A 819 -5.15 32.77 41.98
CA PHE A 819 -6.37 33.05 41.21
C PHE A 819 -6.04 33.02 39.71
N ILE A 820 -6.66 32.11 38.95
CA ILE A 820 -6.28 31.76 37.58
C ILE A 820 -7.45 32.02 36.63
N LEU A 821 -7.32 33.02 35.76
CA LEU A 821 -8.28 33.26 34.67
C LEU A 821 -7.89 32.44 33.43
N ALA A 822 -8.63 31.35 33.21
CA ALA A 822 -8.50 30.52 32.01
C ALA A 822 -9.31 31.10 30.82
N HIS A 823 -10.39 31.82 31.11
CA HIS A 823 -11.24 32.57 30.18
C HIS A 823 -11.77 33.85 30.85
N ASN A 824 -12.41 34.75 30.10
CA ASN A 824 -12.93 36.02 30.63
C ASN A 824 -13.90 35.88 31.83
N TYR A 825 -14.73 34.82 31.85
CA TYR A 825 -15.76 34.60 32.88
C TYR A 825 -15.59 33.28 33.63
N TYR A 826 -14.49 32.55 33.42
CA TYR A 826 -14.27 31.23 34.00
C TYR A 826 -12.80 31.02 34.39
N GLY A 827 -12.58 30.45 35.57
CA GLY A 827 -11.24 30.27 36.11
C GLY A 827 -11.18 29.27 37.26
N PHE A 828 -10.05 29.28 37.96
CA PHE A 828 -9.78 28.42 39.11
C PHE A 828 -9.20 29.26 40.25
N TYR A 829 -9.48 28.85 41.48
CA TYR A 829 -8.96 29.47 42.70
C TYR A 829 -8.37 28.40 43.61
N ILE A 830 -7.15 28.66 44.09
CA ILE A 830 -6.48 27.88 45.12
C ILE A 830 -6.47 28.75 46.36
N HIS A 831 -7.18 28.30 47.41
CA HIS A 831 -7.18 28.96 48.70
C HIS A 831 -5.89 28.62 49.45
N GLY A 832 -5.02 29.62 49.59
CA GLY A 832 -3.76 29.51 50.29
C GLY A 832 -3.65 30.50 51.45
N ARG A 833 -4.75 30.79 52.15
CA ARG A 833 -4.65 31.57 53.39
C ARG A 833 -4.13 30.65 54.50
N SER A 834 -3.15 31.12 55.27
CA SER A 834 -2.66 30.43 56.46
C SER A 834 -3.74 30.48 57.55
N VAL A 835 -3.95 29.36 58.25
CA VAL A 835 -4.94 29.27 59.34
C VAL A 835 -4.52 30.09 60.56
N HIS A 836 -3.20 30.29 60.73
CA HIS A 836 -2.58 31.17 61.73
C HIS A 836 -2.56 32.64 61.29
N GLY A 837 -2.81 32.92 60.00
CA GLY A 837 -2.96 34.26 59.42
C GLY A 837 -1.65 34.93 58.95
N PHE A 838 -0.50 34.37 59.28
CA PHE A 838 0.85 34.80 58.88
C PHE A 838 1.66 33.63 58.29
N ALA A 839 2.80 33.93 57.66
CA ALA A 839 3.76 32.94 57.15
C ALA A 839 5.24 33.30 57.38
N ASP A 840 5.63 34.59 57.40
CA ASP A 840 7.03 34.98 57.64
C ASP A 840 7.38 34.89 59.15
N THR A 841 7.78 33.70 59.62
CA THR A 841 8.11 33.39 61.03
C THR A 841 9.38 32.55 61.19
N ASP A 842 9.84 32.37 62.43
CA ASP A 842 10.95 31.50 62.79
C ASP A 842 10.57 30.00 62.77
N LEU A 843 11.57 29.13 62.58
CA LEU A 843 11.38 27.69 62.44
C LEU A 843 10.72 27.03 63.68
N PRO A 844 11.06 27.36 64.94
CA PRO A 844 10.33 26.89 66.12
C PRO A 844 8.83 27.23 66.09
N THR A 845 8.47 28.47 65.77
CA THR A 845 7.05 28.88 65.63
C THR A 845 6.35 28.08 64.55
N LEU A 846 6.93 27.96 63.36
CA LEU A 846 6.37 27.16 62.26
C LEU A 846 6.16 25.68 62.62
N ILE A 847 7.09 25.07 63.36
CA ILE A 847 6.96 23.67 63.82
C ILE A 847 5.82 23.53 64.85
N ASN A 848 5.67 24.51 65.76
CA ASN A 848 4.59 24.54 66.74
C ASN A 848 3.22 24.72 66.06
N ASP A 849 3.15 25.59 65.05
CA ASP A 849 1.93 25.88 64.30
C ASP A 849 1.49 24.69 63.43
N LEU A 850 2.44 23.97 62.81
CA LEU A 850 2.17 22.70 62.12
C LEU A 850 1.67 21.60 63.07
N LYS A 851 2.16 21.54 64.31
CA LYS A 851 1.64 20.59 65.31
C LYS A 851 0.20 20.88 65.72
N LYS A 852 -0.18 22.16 65.88
CA LYS A 852 -1.59 22.53 66.14
C LYS A 852 -2.52 22.14 64.99
N GLU A 853 -2.02 22.04 63.76
CA GLU A 853 -2.77 21.52 62.61
C GLU A 853 -2.80 19.98 62.56
N GLU A 854 -1.81 19.29 63.14
CA GLU A 854 -1.79 17.82 63.30
C GLU A 854 -2.70 17.36 64.45
N ASP A 855 -2.75 18.13 65.54
CA ASP A 855 -3.60 17.90 66.73
C ASP A 855 -5.06 18.41 66.56
N ASP A 856 -5.46 18.87 65.37
CA ASP A 856 -6.77 19.51 65.05
C ASP A 856 -7.16 20.69 65.98
N LEU A 857 -6.16 21.37 66.58
CA LEU A 857 -6.32 22.53 67.48
C LEU A 857 -6.54 23.86 66.74
N CYS A 858 -6.75 23.82 65.42
CA CYS A 858 -6.89 24.98 64.54
C CYS A 858 -8.03 24.79 63.54
N ALA A 859 -8.50 25.88 62.95
CA ALA A 859 -9.48 25.80 61.86
C ALA A 859 -8.85 25.10 60.63
N HIS A 860 -9.61 24.24 59.95
CA HIS A 860 -9.14 23.58 58.74
C HIS A 860 -8.84 24.58 57.61
N ARG A 861 -7.95 24.21 56.68
CA ARG A 861 -7.41 25.07 55.59
C ARG A 861 -8.42 25.45 54.48
N GLY A 862 -9.65 24.96 54.51
CA GLY A 862 -10.61 25.19 53.44
C GLY A 862 -11.21 26.59 53.41
N LEU A 863 -11.71 27.02 52.24
CA LEU A 863 -12.36 28.33 52.10
C LEU A 863 -13.75 28.37 52.77
N VAL A 864 -14.41 27.22 52.87
CA VAL A 864 -15.72 27.07 53.51
C VAL A 864 -15.49 26.62 54.95
N PRO A 865 -16.09 27.28 55.96
CA PRO A 865 -15.91 26.89 57.36
C PRO A 865 -16.26 25.41 57.59
N GLY A 866 -15.32 24.65 58.15
CA GLY A 866 -15.48 23.22 58.41
C GLY A 866 -15.14 22.28 57.26
N THR A 867 -14.58 22.76 56.14
CA THR A 867 -14.04 21.87 55.08
C THR A 867 -12.52 21.96 54.95
N THR A 868 -11.93 20.94 54.34
CA THR A 868 -10.50 20.90 53.94
C THR A 868 -10.31 21.29 52.47
N ASP A 869 -11.38 21.63 51.74
CA ASP A 869 -11.32 21.94 50.31
C ASP A 869 -10.63 23.28 50.05
N GLN A 870 -9.49 23.20 49.36
CA GLN A 870 -8.68 24.37 48.99
C GLN A 870 -8.79 24.74 47.50
N THR A 871 -9.34 23.88 46.62
CA THR A 871 -9.38 24.12 45.17
C THR A 871 -10.80 24.31 44.65
N PHE A 872 -11.06 25.45 44.00
CA PHE A 872 -12.38 25.88 43.57
C PHE A 872 -12.43 26.25 42.09
N ILE A 873 -13.59 26.01 41.47
CA ILE A 873 -13.91 26.48 40.12
C ILE A 873 -14.65 27.82 40.22
N LEU A 874 -14.20 28.82 39.46
CA LEU A 874 -14.78 30.15 39.43
C LEU A 874 -15.66 30.34 38.19
N SER A 875 -16.85 30.92 38.40
CA SER A 875 -17.67 31.55 37.35
C SER A 875 -17.89 33.01 37.75
N LEU A 876 -17.55 33.95 36.87
CA LEU A 876 -17.44 35.38 37.18
C LEU A 876 -18.51 36.19 36.45
N THR A 877 -19.03 37.22 37.12
CA THR A 877 -20.06 38.11 36.53
C THR A 877 -19.45 39.11 35.54
N GLN A 878 -20.28 39.64 34.65
CA GLN A 878 -19.89 40.73 33.75
C GLN A 878 -19.41 41.98 34.52
N SER A 879 -20.04 42.30 35.66
CA SER A 879 -19.65 43.43 36.52
C SER A 879 -18.27 43.25 37.16
N PHE A 880 -17.91 42.02 37.57
CA PHE A 880 -16.56 41.71 38.05
C PHE A 880 -15.53 41.90 36.93
N LYS A 881 -15.83 41.39 35.73
CA LYS A 881 -14.94 41.46 34.57
C LYS A 881 -14.71 42.90 34.07
N SER A 882 -15.75 43.73 34.00
CA SER A 882 -15.60 45.13 33.61
C SER A 882 -14.73 45.93 34.58
N LEU A 883 -14.93 45.73 35.90
CA LEU A 883 -14.13 46.37 36.94
C LEU A 883 -12.67 45.87 36.91
N TYR A 884 -12.46 44.57 36.68
CA TYR A 884 -11.12 43.99 36.48
C TYR A 884 -10.40 44.61 35.27
N ASP A 885 -11.06 44.69 34.11
CA ASP A 885 -10.42 45.22 32.89
C ASP A 885 -10.14 46.73 33.02
N GLU A 886 -10.98 47.47 33.75
CA GLU A 886 -10.69 48.86 34.10
C GLU A 886 -9.44 48.97 34.99
N LEU A 887 -9.36 48.22 36.10
CA LEU A 887 -8.22 48.25 37.02
C LEU A 887 -6.91 47.86 36.31
N VAL A 888 -6.94 46.86 35.43
CA VAL A 888 -5.79 46.46 34.61
C VAL A 888 -5.40 47.58 33.64
N ARG A 889 -6.36 48.24 32.99
CA ARG A 889 -6.12 49.39 32.10
C ARG A 889 -5.53 50.58 32.85
N GLN A 890 -6.04 50.89 34.04
CA GLN A 890 -5.50 51.93 34.93
C GLN A 890 -4.05 51.60 35.33
N LYS A 891 -3.77 50.38 35.81
CA LYS A 891 -2.43 49.91 36.19
C LYS A 891 -1.43 50.02 35.03
N ASN A 892 -1.82 49.58 33.83
CA ASN A 892 -0.99 49.66 32.61
C ASN A 892 -0.73 51.12 32.19
N ASN A 893 -1.72 52.01 32.31
CA ASN A 893 -1.55 53.44 32.04
C ASN A 893 -0.62 54.12 33.06
N VAL A 894 -0.73 53.79 34.35
CA VAL A 894 0.19 54.28 35.39
C VAL A 894 1.62 53.77 35.14
N TRP A 895 1.79 52.51 34.74
CA TRP A 895 3.10 51.94 34.43
C TRP A 895 3.73 52.62 33.20
N LYS A 896 2.96 52.82 32.11
CA LYS A 896 3.40 53.61 30.95
C LYS A 896 3.79 55.04 31.35
N ARG A 897 2.98 55.74 32.15
CA ARG A 897 3.29 57.10 32.64
C ARG A 897 4.56 57.14 33.51
N ARG A 898 4.83 56.11 34.33
CA ARG A 898 6.08 56.00 35.11
C ARG A 898 7.29 55.69 34.21
N HIS A 899 7.11 54.90 33.15
CA HIS A 899 8.18 54.60 32.20
C HIS A 899 8.53 55.79 31.29
N PHE A 900 7.54 56.61 30.90
CA PHE A 900 7.71 57.89 30.19
C PHE A 900 8.14 59.06 31.11
N LYS A 901 8.31 58.82 32.43
CA LYS A 901 8.96 59.73 33.38
C LYS A 901 10.32 59.22 33.88
N ARG A 902 10.84 58.16 33.24
CA ARG A 902 12.17 57.56 33.50
C ARG A 902 13.04 57.43 32.24
N LYS A 903 12.51 57.91 31.11
CA LYS A 903 13.27 58.55 30.04
C LYS A 903 13.01 60.05 30.14
#